data_AF-A0AA35IC42-F1
#
_entry.id   AF-A0AA35IC42-F1
#
_cell.length_a   1.000
_cell.length_b   1.000
_cell.length_c   1.000
_cell.angle_alpha   90.00
_cell.angle_beta   90.00
_cell.angle_gamma   90.00
#
_symmetry.space_group_name_H-M   'P 1'
#
loop_
_entity.id
_entity.type
_entity.pdbx_description
1 polymer ?
#
loop_
_entity_poly.entity_id
_entity_poly.type
_entity_poly.pdbx_seq_one_letter_code
_entity_poly.pdbx_strand_id
1 'polypeptide(L)'
;MMDYEAFVGICDKYLASCEAAEYRTREGYKEVYEKARQKIGDSGEIFSAVVYLRQKLVILHHQGKLDYTKYIPVLDSIREAARCDVKHDLQIPPKTDWVQLIKIIIENRKELVYFDQQHPLFNEDKLHTFAFSYIRLLSIGVEFSEIDYKFYISEGSNGLINSEIERICREYGGDNLLDSLASCLGRTYNPTTGRFMEYRNLSMGTTEIHAAIPFGYLLAVASKYAGTRGNKSDGLFQRLVNIVGDIVVVYEVQPYSQFEAMHLTEEKLIEFIRNNIFYDNFVGVTQAKASYASSLISLLSARFDGDEYRSYGVSVKDAARVAIALISKSETKKLITVTSKELSQKCNLSEFKVTAVMDGLLSAESGLVNLELKFPPSSLDINHYFKPTIKLGKSYKILPKSIASVACVNTVCAAISHPNGKWDNEKDSRLGYVIEDYLRSEFANKGISITYGERVGGESKLEVDLLCDTDEDLYIFEMKKKGLTRQAQSGDEGQILIDLADSVLASHFQAMRIENSLKTNGSLRLKNKDGEKTILLDNRNVRRISVSLPDFGALQDKTVLQRLLTIAAVSSFKHQDSAEDKKLNKWRKHSEGLKNLAVTNGEFGEGRVPFHNSLFMSIPQIMMVLENSDTPNDFFKHIKSFIGVTTGSRDTYTEFVNRLTFLDRCKAQGLVV
;
A
#
# COMPACT_ATOMS: atom_id res chain seq x y z
N MET A 1 -29.50 -13.98 10.22
CA MET A 1 -28.39 -13.25 10.87
C MET A 1 -28.48 -13.49 12.36
N MET A 2 -27.38 -13.86 13.02
CA MET A 2 -27.33 -13.91 14.47
C MET A 2 -27.13 -12.50 15.03
N ASP A 3 -28.10 -12.02 15.79
CA ASP A 3 -28.02 -10.78 16.54
C ASP A 3 -27.28 -10.99 17.88
N TYR A 4 -26.69 -9.92 18.43
CA TYR A 4 -25.93 -9.97 19.67
C TYR A 4 -26.80 -10.27 20.90
N GLU A 5 -28.04 -9.76 20.97
CA GLU A 5 -28.93 -10.00 22.12
C GLU A 5 -29.35 -11.47 22.16
N ALA A 6 -29.70 -12.02 20.99
CA ALA A 6 -29.98 -13.44 20.85
C ALA A 6 -28.76 -14.30 21.25
N PHE A 7 -27.56 -13.96 20.75
CA PHE A 7 -26.34 -14.67 21.09
C PHE A 7 -26.04 -14.65 22.60
N VAL A 8 -26.09 -13.47 23.22
CA VAL A 8 -25.87 -13.28 24.66
C VAL A 8 -26.91 -14.06 25.47
N GLY A 9 -28.18 -13.96 25.12
CA GLY A 9 -29.26 -14.65 25.82
C GLY A 9 -29.14 -16.18 25.76
N ILE A 10 -28.71 -16.73 24.61
CA ILE A 10 -28.43 -18.18 24.47
C ILE A 10 -27.24 -18.57 25.34
N CYS A 11 -26.15 -17.79 25.30
CA CYS A 11 -24.95 -18.08 26.10
C CYS A 11 -25.25 -18.05 27.60
N ASP A 12 -25.90 -17.00 28.10
CA ASP A 12 -26.19 -16.83 29.52
C ASP A 12 -27.12 -17.94 30.03
N LYS A 13 -28.11 -18.35 29.23
CA LYS A 13 -28.98 -19.49 29.54
C LYS A 13 -28.17 -20.77 29.77
N TYR A 14 -27.30 -21.15 28.84
CA TYR A 14 -26.59 -22.43 28.91
C TYR A 14 -25.38 -22.40 29.86
N LEU A 15 -24.71 -21.26 30.01
CA LEU A 15 -23.65 -21.10 31.02
C LEU A 15 -24.19 -21.25 32.44
N ALA A 16 -25.43 -20.80 32.70
CA ALA A 16 -26.09 -20.98 33.99
C ALA A 16 -26.65 -22.39 34.20
N SER A 17 -27.16 -23.06 33.15
CA SER A 17 -27.90 -24.33 33.28
C SER A 17 -27.07 -25.60 33.11
N CYS A 18 -25.89 -25.54 32.49
CA CYS A 18 -25.13 -26.74 32.11
C CYS A 18 -23.92 -26.95 33.03
N GLU A 19 -23.92 -28.01 33.83
CA GLU A 19 -22.68 -28.54 34.42
C GLU A 19 -21.79 -29.09 33.30
N ALA A 20 -20.55 -28.62 33.21
CA ALA A 20 -19.62 -29.09 32.16
C ALA A 20 -19.20 -30.54 32.43
N ALA A 21 -19.23 -31.38 31.39
CA ALA A 21 -18.78 -32.77 31.43
C ALA A 21 -17.43 -32.94 32.15
N GLU A 22 -17.32 -33.88 33.10
CA GLU A 22 -16.28 -33.89 34.14
C GLU A 22 -14.83 -34.13 33.65
N TYR A 23 -14.60 -34.59 32.43
CA TYR A 23 -13.28 -35.07 31.99
C TYR A 23 -12.82 -34.45 30.67
N ARG A 24 -11.50 -34.20 30.56
CA ARG A 24 -10.82 -33.83 29.32
C ARG A 24 -10.23 -35.10 28.70
N THR A 25 -10.69 -35.50 27.52
CA THR A 25 -10.18 -36.67 26.81
C THR A 25 -9.14 -36.26 25.77
N ARG A 26 -8.23 -37.16 25.40
CA ARG A 26 -7.08 -36.84 24.51
C ARG A 26 -7.51 -36.27 23.16
N GLU A 27 -8.70 -36.63 22.66
CA GLU A 27 -9.24 -36.16 21.38
C GLU A 27 -10.67 -35.61 21.50
N GLY A 28 -11.19 -35.38 22.71
CA GLY A 28 -12.58 -34.95 22.91
C GLY A 28 -12.93 -33.65 22.19
N TYR A 29 -12.00 -32.69 22.14
CA TYR A 29 -12.18 -31.44 21.40
C TYR A 29 -12.48 -31.67 19.90
N LYS A 30 -11.89 -32.70 19.27
CA LYS A 30 -12.15 -33.02 17.85
C LYS A 30 -13.60 -33.46 17.67
N GLU A 31 -14.08 -34.35 18.53
CA GLU A 31 -15.47 -34.81 18.47
C GLU A 31 -16.46 -33.66 18.71
N VAL A 32 -16.14 -32.74 19.61
CA VAL A 32 -16.96 -31.55 19.89
C VAL A 32 -17.00 -30.65 18.66
N TYR A 33 -15.86 -30.35 18.04
CA TYR A 33 -15.82 -29.52 16.85
C TYR A 33 -16.49 -30.20 15.64
N GLU A 34 -16.38 -31.52 15.49
CA GLU A 34 -17.11 -32.26 14.46
C GLU A 34 -18.63 -32.17 14.67
N LYS A 35 -19.12 -32.37 15.91
CA LYS A 35 -20.54 -32.22 16.26
C LYS A 35 -21.04 -30.79 16.03
N ALA A 36 -20.23 -29.80 16.38
CA ALA A 36 -20.52 -28.39 16.14
C ALA A 36 -20.54 -28.05 14.64
N ARG A 37 -19.60 -28.57 13.86
CA ARG A 37 -19.52 -28.37 12.39
C ARG A 37 -20.77 -28.82 11.67
N GLN A 38 -21.42 -29.89 12.15
CA GLN A 38 -22.72 -30.38 11.63
C GLN A 38 -23.89 -29.42 11.85
N LYS A 39 -23.71 -28.39 12.68
CA LYS A 39 -24.72 -27.34 12.92
C LYS A 39 -24.44 -26.06 12.13
N ILE A 40 -23.31 -26.01 11.40
CA ILE A 40 -22.89 -24.85 10.62
C ILE A 40 -23.29 -25.07 9.16
N GLY A 41 -24.05 -24.12 8.61
CA GLY A 41 -24.38 -24.12 7.18
C GLY A 41 -23.21 -23.56 6.36
N ASP A 42 -23.15 -22.23 6.24
CA ASP A 42 -22.05 -21.52 5.58
C ASP A 42 -20.98 -21.09 6.58
N SER A 43 -19.76 -21.62 6.44
CA SER A 43 -18.61 -21.20 7.26
C SER A 43 -18.21 -19.74 7.01
N GLY A 44 -18.41 -19.21 5.80
CA GLY A 44 -18.17 -17.81 5.47
C GLY A 44 -19.03 -16.88 6.31
N GLU A 45 -20.34 -17.17 6.39
CA GLU A 45 -21.26 -16.47 7.28
C GLU A 45 -20.82 -16.54 8.75
N ILE A 46 -20.36 -17.71 9.24
CA ILE A 46 -19.86 -17.85 10.62
C ILE A 46 -18.67 -16.93 10.88
N PHE A 47 -17.70 -16.88 9.97
CA PHE A 47 -16.52 -16.04 10.17
C PHE A 47 -16.90 -14.57 10.26
N SER A 48 -17.81 -14.09 9.40
CA SER A 48 -18.31 -12.72 9.46
C SER A 48 -19.09 -12.46 10.75
N ALA A 49 -19.98 -13.38 11.15
CA ALA A 49 -20.76 -13.27 12.37
C ALA A 49 -19.88 -13.22 13.64
N VAL A 50 -18.85 -14.07 13.72
CA VAL A 50 -17.91 -14.10 14.85
C VAL A 50 -17.15 -12.78 14.97
N VAL A 51 -16.66 -12.22 13.85
CA VAL A 51 -15.96 -10.93 13.85
C VAL A 51 -16.87 -9.80 14.34
N TYR A 52 -18.09 -9.73 13.80
CA TYR A 52 -19.11 -8.77 14.19
C TYR A 52 -19.48 -8.88 15.67
N LEU A 53 -19.80 -10.08 16.15
CA LEU A 53 -20.19 -10.30 17.55
C LEU A 53 -19.05 -9.91 18.49
N ARG A 54 -17.80 -10.23 18.17
CA ARG A 54 -16.63 -9.78 18.94
C ARG A 54 -16.57 -8.25 19.02
N GLN A 55 -16.66 -7.54 17.89
CA GLN A 55 -16.68 -6.07 17.87
C GLN A 55 -17.84 -5.50 18.71
N LYS A 56 -19.05 -6.02 18.51
CA LYS A 56 -20.26 -5.57 19.22
C LYS A 56 -20.16 -5.77 20.73
N LEU A 57 -19.69 -6.94 21.18
CA LEU A 57 -19.54 -7.24 22.60
C LEU A 57 -18.49 -6.34 23.26
N VAL A 58 -17.36 -6.07 22.60
CA VAL A 58 -16.34 -5.15 23.11
C VAL A 58 -16.85 -3.71 23.16
N ILE A 59 -17.67 -3.26 22.19
CA ILE A 59 -18.36 -1.97 22.26
C ILE A 59 -19.26 -1.90 23.50
N LEU A 60 -20.11 -2.91 23.71
CA LEU A 60 -21.03 -2.95 24.85
C LEU A 60 -20.29 -3.00 26.19
N HIS A 61 -19.12 -3.66 26.23
CA HIS A 61 -18.25 -3.66 27.39
C HIS A 61 -17.75 -2.26 27.75
N HIS A 62 -17.20 -1.51 26.78
CA HIS A 62 -16.76 -0.13 27.02
C HIS A 62 -17.90 0.85 27.30
N GLN A 63 -19.13 0.48 26.96
CA GLN A 63 -20.34 1.19 27.38
C GLN A 63 -20.82 0.81 28.79
N GLY A 64 -20.15 -0.12 29.48
CA GLY A 64 -20.52 -0.61 30.82
C GLY A 64 -21.76 -1.51 30.83
N LYS A 65 -22.16 -2.09 29.69
CA LYS A 65 -23.40 -2.88 29.56
C LYS A 65 -23.21 -4.38 29.79
N LEU A 66 -22.00 -4.91 29.57
CA LEU A 66 -21.70 -6.33 29.78
C LEU A 66 -20.20 -6.59 30.03
N ASP A 67 -19.89 -7.75 30.59
CA ASP A 67 -18.54 -8.31 30.55
C ASP A 67 -18.43 -9.23 29.34
N TYR A 68 -17.55 -8.88 28.40
CA TYR A 68 -17.43 -9.60 27.14
C TYR A 68 -16.55 -10.85 27.25
N THR A 69 -15.68 -10.91 28.26
CA THR A 69 -14.67 -11.97 28.42
C THR A 69 -15.30 -13.36 28.56
N LYS A 70 -16.50 -13.44 29.15
CA LYS A 70 -17.27 -14.69 29.26
C LYS A 70 -17.76 -15.27 27.93
N TYR A 71 -17.84 -14.46 26.88
CA TYR A 71 -18.38 -14.88 25.59
C TYR A 71 -17.31 -15.17 24.54
N ILE A 72 -16.11 -14.60 24.69
CA ILE A 72 -15.01 -14.78 23.74
C ILE A 72 -14.63 -16.27 23.53
N PRO A 73 -14.49 -17.09 24.59
CA PRO A 73 -14.20 -18.52 24.42
C PRO A 73 -15.24 -19.26 23.57
N VAL A 74 -16.52 -18.89 23.69
CA VAL A 74 -17.60 -19.47 22.88
C VAL A 74 -17.39 -19.14 21.41
N LEU A 75 -17.11 -17.88 21.09
CA LEU A 75 -16.90 -17.41 19.72
C LEU A 75 -15.64 -18.00 19.08
N ASP A 76 -14.54 -18.11 19.84
CA ASP A 76 -13.31 -18.74 19.35
C ASP A 76 -13.52 -20.23 19.08
N SER A 77 -14.24 -20.94 19.96
CA SER A 77 -14.63 -22.34 19.72
C SER A 77 -15.55 -22.52 18.51
N ILE A 78 -16.51 -21.61 18.28
CA ILE A 78 -17.36 -21.62 17.08
C ILE A 78 -16.52 -21.42 15.82
N ARG A 79 -15.55 -20.50 15.86
CA ARG A 79 -14.65 -20.24 14.73
C ARG A 79 -13.81 -21.47 14.39
N GLU A 80 -13.25 -22.17 15.38
CA GLU A 80 -12.50 -23.40 15.11
C GLU A 80 -13.39 -24.52 14.58
N ALA A 81 -14.61 -24.67 15.12
CA ALA A 81 -15.57 -25.62 14.58
C ALA A 81 -15.90 -25.35 13.10
N ALA A 82 -15.98 -24.07 12.69
CA ALA A 82 -16.22 -23.70 11.30
C ALA A 82 -15.06 -24.03 10.34
N ARG A 83 -13.83 -24.16 10.87
CA ARG A 83 -12.63 -24.55 10.11
C ARG A 83 -12.47 -26.05 9.96
N CYS A 84 -13.18 -26.86 10.75
CA CYS A 84 -13.11 -28.30 10.62
C CYS A 84 -13.65 -28.77 9.26
N ASP A 85 -12.88 -29.64 8.61
CA ASP A 85 -13.27 -30.26 7.35
C ASP A 85 -14.56 -31.08 7.53
N VAL A 86 -15.43 -31.00 6.54
CA VAL A 86 -16.65 -31.78 6.52
C VAL A 86 -16.30 -33.17 6.01
N LYS A 87 -16.43 -34.20 6.86
CA LYS A 87 -16.33 -35.61 6.42
C LYS A 87 -17.37 -35.87 5.32
N HIS A 88 -16.99 -36.62 4.30
CA HIS A 88 -17.81 -36.86 3.08
C HIS A 88 -19.26 -37.31 3.34
N ASP A 89 -19.54 -37.93 4.49
CA ASP A 89 -20.85 -38.48 4.84
C ASP A 89 -21.74 -37.52 5.67
N LEU A 90 -21.28 -36.31 5.97
CA LEU A 90 -22.01 -35.36 6.81
C LEU A 90 -22.92 -34.46 5.98
N GLN A 91 -24.22 -34.49 6.27
CA GLN A 91 -25.18 -33.54 5.71
C GLN A 91 -24.96 -32.15 6.34
N ILE A 92 -24.49 -31.21 5.53
CA ILE A 92 -24.38 -29.79 5.91
C ILE A 92 -25.79 -29.19 5.92
N PRO A 93 -26.23 -28.56 7.02
CA PRO A 93 -27.54 -27.92 7.07
C PRO A 93 -27.57 -26.70 6.14
N PRO A 94 -28.73 -26.35 5.54
CA PRO A 94 -28.84 -25.19 4.64
C PRO A 94 -28.66 -23.85 5.37
N LYS A 95 -28.84 -23.83 6.69
CA LYS A 95 -28.64 -22.67 7.56
C LYS A 95 -28.02 -23.12 8.88
N THR A 96 -27.23 -22.24 9.49
CA THR A 96 -26.64 -22.50 10.80
C THR A 96 -27.71 -22.58 11.90
N ASP A 97 -27.70 -23.68 12.66
CA ASP A 97 -28.48 -23.83 13.90
C ASP A 97 -27.65 -23.30 15.08
N TRP A 98 -27.74 -21.99 15.30
CA TRP A 98 -26.95 -21.31 16.32
C TRP A 98 -27.26 -21.76 17.74
N VAL A 99 -28.51 -22.11 18.05
CA VAL A 99 -28.91 -22.51 19.41
C VAL A 99 -28.24 -23.84 19.75
N GLN A 100 -28.33 -24.83 18.86
CA GLN A 100 -27.66 -26.12 19.07
C GLN A 100 -26.15 -26.00 19.02
N LEU A 101 -25.62 -25.17 18.11
CA LEU A 101 -24.18 -24.91 18.02
C LEU A 101 -23.62 -24.37 19.35
N ILE A 102 -24.20 -23.30 19.88
CA ILE A 102 -23.75 -22.67 21.13
C ILE A 102 -23.92 -23.65 22.31
N LYS A 103 -25.04 -24.39 22.35
CA LYS A 103 -25.28 -25.42 23.36
C LYS A 103 -24.18 -26.48 23.36
N ILE A 104 -23.85 -27.06 22.20
CA ILE A 104 -22.80 -28.07 22.06
C ILE A 104 -21.46 -27.53 22.59
N ILE A 105 -21.09 -26.31 22.22
CA ILE A 105 -19.85 -25.67 22.68
C ILE A 105 -19.84 -25.50 24.22
N ILE A 106 -20.91 -24.97 24.80
CA ILE A 106 -20.97 -24.67 26.24
C ILE A 106 -21.06 -25.95 27.10
N GLU A 107 -21.83 -26.95 26.68
CA GLU A 107 -21.95 -28.23 27.41
C GLU A 107 -20.61 -28.98 27.47
N ASN A 108 -19.80 -28.84 26.42
CA ASN A 108 -18.51 -29.51 26.29
C ASN A 108 -17.31 -28.59 26.58
N ARG A 109 -17.52 -27.42 27.20
CA ARG A 109 -16.49 -26.38 27.39
C ARG A 109 -15.18 -26.85 28.05
N LYS A 110 -15.23 -27.88 28.92
CA LYS A 110 -14.03 -28.45 29.56
C LYS A 110 -13.10 -29.18 28.57
N GLU A 111 -13.63 -29.67 27.45
CA GLU A 111 -12.84 -30.27 26.37
C GLU A 111 -12.13 -29.23 25.50
N LEU A 112 -12.59 -27.97 25.53
CA LEU A 112 -12.17 -26.93 24.60
C LEU A 112 -11.06 -26.06 25.21
N VAL A 113 -10.02 -25.78 24.43
CA VAL A 113 -8.84 -25.06 24.91
C VAL A 113 -9.12 -23.60 25.29
N TYR A 114 -10.10 -22.96 24.62
CA TYR A 114 -10.40 -21.54 24.81
C TYR A 114 -11.07 -21.20 26.15
N PHE A 115 -11.63 -22.20 26.84
CA PHE A 115 -12.24 -22.01 28.17
C PHE A 115 -11.23 -22.24 29.31
N ASP A 116 -9.98 -22.55 28.99
CA ASP A 116 -8.91 -22.75 29.96
C ASP A 116 -8.35 -21.40 30.43
N GLN A 117 -8.28 -21.17 31.75
CA GLN A 117 -7.82 -19.90 32.35
C GLN A 117 -6.35 -19.57 32.04
N GLN A 118 -5.57 -20.55 31.57
CA GLN A 118 -4.18 -20.37 31.18
C GLN A 118 -4.00 -19.95 29.71
N HIS A 119 -5.06 -19.93 28.89
CA HIS A 119 -4.93 -19.48 27.51
C HIS A 119 -4.84 -17.95 27.51
N PRO A 120 -3.72 -17.36 27.08
CA PRO A 120 -3.66 -15.91 26.94
C PRO A 120 -4.74 -15.49 25.94
N LEU A 121 -5.58 -14.52 26.32
CA LEU A 121 -6.42 -13.83 25.36
C LEU A 121 -5.47 -13.24 24.31
N PHE A 122 -5.58 -13.71 23.06
CA PHE A 122 -4.81 -13.13 21.97
C PHE A 122 -5.07 -11.63 21.94
N ASN A 123 -4.03 -10.84 21.71
CA ASN A 123 -4.11 -9.40 21.81
C ASN A 123 -5.30 -8.81 21.01
N GLU A 124 -6.30 -8.28 21.71
CA GLU A 124 -7.58 -7.84 21.14
C GLU A 124 -7.59 -6.34 20.81
N ASP A 125 -6.44 -5.68 20.78
CA ASP A 125 -6.31 -4.23 20.59
C ASP A 125 -7.11 -3.68 19.43
N LYS A 126 -7.19 -4.43 18.32
CA LYS A 126 -8.03 -4.05 17.17
C LYS A 126 -9.47 -3.81 17.60
N LEU A 127 -10.04 -4.71 18.41
CA LEU A 127 -11.42 -4.63 18.88
C LEU A 127 -11.61 -3.48 19.88
N HIS A 128 -10.67 -3.29 20.82
CA HIS A 128 -10.72 -2.18 21.77
C HIS A 128 -10.58 -0.82 21.06
N THR A 129 -9.61 -0.70 20.15
CA THR A 129 -9.38 0.51 19.35
C THR A 129 -10.60 0.83 18.49
N PHE A 130 -11.20 -0.18 17.86
CA PHE A 130 -12.47 -0.04 17.13
C PHE A 130 -13.59 0.46 18.04
N ALA A 131 -13.78 -0.17 19.20
CA ALA A 131 -14.85 0.19 20.13
C ALA A 131 -14.72 1.62 20.65
N PHE A 132 -13.51 2.05 21.04
CA PHE A 132 -13.28 3.44 21.47
C PHE A 132 -13.55 4.45 20.35
N SER A 133 -13.11 4.15 19.13
CA SER A 133 -13.35 5.00 17.96
C SER A 133 -14.84 5.11 17.64
N TYR A 134 -15.54 3.97 17.65
CA TYR A 134 -16.99 3.89 17.47
C TYR A 134 -17.75 4.72 18.52
N ILE A 135 -17.39 4.58 19.80
CA ILE A 135 -18.04 5.33 20.90
C ILE A 135 -17.76 6.83 20.81
N ARG A 136 -16.54 7.24 20.44
CA ARG A 136 -16.21 8.66 20.26
C ARG A 136 -17.03 9.28 19.12
N LEU A 137 -17.15 8.59 17.99
CA LEU A 137 -17.98 9.04 16.86
C LEU A 137 -19.47 9.10 17.22
N LEU A 138 -19.98 8.10 17.94
CA LEU A 138 -21.35 8.15 18.49
C LEU A 138 -21.56 9.40 19.37
N SER A 139 -20.59 9.76 20.20
CA SER A 139 -20.74 10.89 21.13
C SER A 139 -20.82 12.26 20.45
N ILE A 140 -20.38 12.37 19.19
CA ILE A 140 -20.56 13.57 18.35
C ILE A 140 -21.80 13.49 17.44
N GLY A 141 -22.62 12.43 17.56
CA GLY A 141 -23.87 12.26 16.82
C GLY A 141 -23.76 11.48 15.52
N VAL A 142 -22.65 10.80 15.25
CA VAL A 142 -22.53 9.92 14.08
C VAL A 142 -23.41 8.69 14.27
N GLU A 143 -24.24 8.39 13.29
CA GLU A 143 -25.08 7.20 13.23
C GLU A 143 -24.37 6.06 12.49
N PHE A 144 -24.65 4.84 12.91
CA PHE A 144 -24.10 3.62 12.33
C PHE A 144 -25.21 2.68 11.88
N SER A 145 -25.02 2.05 10.73
CA SER A 145 -25.84 0.96 10.23
C SER A 145 -25.08 -0.36 10.31
N GLU A 146 -25.77 -1.41 10.76
CA GLU A 146 -25.22 -2.76 10.88
C GLU A 146 -25.84 -3.63 9.78
N ILE A 147 -25.05 -3.96 8.76
CA ILE A 147 -25.51 -4.67 7.56
C ILE A 147 -24.54 -5.83 7.29
N ASP A 148 -25.07 -7.02 7.07
CA ASP A 148 -24.29 -8.23 6.74
C ASP A 148 -23.10 -8.48 7.68
N TYR A 149 -23.33 -8.36 8.99
CA TYR A 149 -22.30 -8.51 10.03
C TYR A 149 -21.13 -7.53 9.87
N LYS A 150 -21.38 -6.30 9.39
CA LYS A 150 -20.41 -5.22 9.32
C LYS A 150 -21.02 -3.92 9.84
N PHE A 151 -20.18 -3.06 10.40
CA PHE A 151 -20.54 -1.72 10.84
C PHE A 151 -20.21 -0.71 9.74
N TYR A 152 -21.15 0.16 9.42
CA TYR A 152 -20.96 1.26 8.47
C TYR A 152 -21.40 2.57 9.10
N ILE A 153 -20.64 3.64 8.84
CA ILE A 153 -21.14 5.00 9.08
C ILE A 153 -22.34 5.22 8.15
N SER A 154 -23.48 5.61 8.70
CA SER A 154 -24.69 5.84 7.91
C SER A 154 -24.50 7.05 7.00
N GLU A 155 -24.99 6.99 5.76
CA GLU A 155 -24.81 8.06 4.78
C GLU A 155 -25.32 9.43 5.26
N GLY A 156 -26.38 9.44 6.08
CA GLY A 156 -26.91 10.66 6.72
C GLY A 156 -25.90 11.38 7.62
N SER A 157 -24.91 10.66 8.16
CA SER A 157 -23.85 11.24 9.01
C SER A 157 -22.72 11.89 8.21
N ASN A 158 -22.66 11.69 6.89
CA ASN A 158 -21.57 12.23 6.06
C ASN A 158 -21.48 13.76 6.15
N GLY A 159 -22.63 14.44 6.12
CA GLY A 159 -22.71 15.90 6.23
C GLY A 159 -22.28 16.43 7.59
N LEU A 160 -22.62 15.72 8.67
CA LEU A 160 -22.22 16.05 10.04
C LEU A 160 -20.69 15.97 10.19
N ILE A 161 -20.10 14.84 9.78
CA ILE A 161 -18.66 14.61 9.84
C ILE A 161 -17.91 15.68 9.02
N ASN A 162 -18.36 15.92 7.79
CA ASN A 162 -17.76 16.93 6.92
C ASN A 162 -17.80 18.31 7.57
N SER A 163 -18.96 18.71 8.11
CA SER A 163 -19.14 20.03 8.72
C SER A 163 -18.25 20.22 9.94
N GLU A 164 -18.08 19.19 10.76
CA GLU A 164 -17.22 19.26 11.95
C GLU A 164 -15.73 19.36 11.58
N ILE A 165 -15.27 18.58 10.60
CA ILE A 165 -13.90 18.67 10.07
C ILE A 165 -13.66 20.09 9.52
N GLU A 166 -14.56 20.59 8.66
CA GLU A 166 -14.41 21.94 8.08
C GLU A 166 -14.44 23.04 9.14
N ARG A 167 -15.31 22.93 10.14
CA ARG A 167 -15.40 23.88 11.26
C ARG A 167 -14.07 23.97 12.00
N ILE A 168 -13.49 22.83 12.39
CA ILE A 168 -12.20 22.80 13.09
C ILE A 168 -11.09 23.37 12.20
N CYS A 169 -11.05 23.01 10.91
CA CYS A 169 -10.03 23.51 10.00
C CYS A 169 -10.09 25.03 9.78
N ARG A 170 -11.30 25.61 9.64
CA ARG A 170 -11.48 27.06 9.56
C ARG A 170 -11.07 27.77 10.85
N GLU A 171 -11.45 27.22 12.01
CA GLU A 171 -11.17 27.82 13.31
C GLU A 171 -9.67 27.77 13.64
N TYR A 172 -8.98 26.66 13.35
CA TYR A 172 -7.55 26.52 13.59
C TYR A 172 -6.71 27.33 12.57
N GLY A 173 -7.20 27.44 11.35
CA GLY A 173 -6.53 28.06 10.21
C GLY A 173 -5.61 27.08 9.48
N GLY A 174 -5.73 27.03 8.15
CA GLY A 174 -4.99 26.07 7.32
C GLY A 174 -3.47 26.22 7.41
N ASP A 175 -2.96 27.45 7.56
CA ASP A 175 -1.52 27.69 7.71
C ASP A 175 -0.98 27.09 9.01
N ASN A 176 -1.67 27.35 10.12
CA ASN A 176 -1.30 26.78 11.42
C ASN A 176 -1.39 25.25 11.39
N LEU A 177 -2.41 24.69 10.74
CA LEU A 177 -2.60 23.23 10.63
C LEU A 177 -1.43 22.60 9.86
N LEU A 178 -1.10 23.13 8.68
CA LEU A 178 0.01 22.63 7.87
C LEU A 178 1.33 22.64 8.64
N ASP A 179 1.63 23.72 9.36
CA ASP A 179 2.85 23.83 10.16
C ASP A 179 2.89 22.84 11.33
N SER A 180 1.75 22.61 11.98
CA SER A 180 1.64 21.66 13.09
C SER A 180 1.76 20.21 12.61
N LEU A 181 1.10 19.88 11.49
CA LEU A 181 1.22 18.57 10.84
C LEU A 181 2.65 18.31 10.36
N ALA A 182 3.29 19.28 9.71
CA ALA A 182 4.69 19.13 9.28
C ALA A 182 5.66 18.97 10.46
N SER A 183 5.38 19.63 11.59
CA SER A 183 6.17 19.47 12.82
C SER A 183 6.01 18.07 13.42
N CYS A 184 4.80 17.51 13.41
CA CYS A 184 4.54 16.12 13.83
C CYS A 184 5.24 15.13 12.90
N LEU A 185 4.98 15.24 11.60
CA LEU A 185 5.55 14.38 10.55
C LEU A 185 7.09 14.47 10.52
N GLY A 186 7.66 15.65 10.79
CA GLY A 186 9.11 15.86 10.83
C GLY A 186 9.84 15.07 11.92
N ARG A 187 9.13 14.50 12.90
CA ARG A 187 9.71 13.63 13.95
C ARG A 187 10.06 12.24 13.42
N THR A 188 9.41 11.78 12.36
CA THR A 188 9.65 10.45 11.77
C THR A 188 10.54 10.50 10.53
N TYR A 189 11.13 11.66 10.22
CA TYR A 189 12.06 11.78 9.11
C TYR A 189 13.32 10.94 9.32
N ASN A 190 13.59 10.03 8.38
CA ASN A 190 14.80 9.22 8.33
C ASN A 190 15.75 9.76 7.24
N PRO A 191 16.98 10.19 7.59
CA PRO A 191 17.94 10.72 6.61
C PRO A 191 18.43 9.70 5.57
N THR A 192 18.53 8.42 5.93
CA THR A 192 18.99 7.34 5.05
C THR A 192 18.04 7.18 3.87
N THR A 193 16.75 7.01 4.16
CA THR A 193 15.70 6.89 3.13
C THR A 193 15.35 8.25 2.53
N GLY A 194 15.61 9.34 3.27
CA GLY A 194 15.25 10.70 2.90
C GLY A 194 13.74 10.96 2.94
N ARG A 195 13.02 10.19 3.77
CA ARG A 195 11.55 10.14 3.82
C ARG A 195 11.05 10.27 5.26
N PHE A 196 9.80 10.68 5.42
CA PHE A 196 9.04 10.50 6.66
C PHE A 196 8.60 9.06 6.77
N MET A 197 8.95 8.43 7.88
CA MET A 197 8.71 7.01 8.13
C MET A 197 7.40 6.82 8.92
N GLU A 198 6.30 7.35 8.38
CA GLU A 198 4.94 7.05 8.84
C GLU A 198 4.42 5.85 8.06
N TYR A 199 4.72 4.66 8.57
CA TYR A 199 4.35 3.38 7.96
C TYR A 199 3.45 2.55 8.88
N ARG A 200 3.02 1.39 8.40
CA ARG A 200 2.12 0.49 9.13
C ARG A 200 2.82 -0.06 10.37
N ASN A 201 2.28 0.25 11.53
CA ASN A 201 2.67 -0.40 12.78
C ASN A 201 1.86 -1.70 12.91
N LEU A 202 2.54 -2.84 12.90
CA LEU A 202 1.92 -4.15 12.95
C LEU A 202 2.36 -4.90 14.20
N SER A 203 1.46 -5.73 14.74
CA SER A 203 1.78 -6.57 15.88
C SER A 203 2.26 -7.94 15.44
N MET A 204 3.27 -8.45 16.16
CA MET A 204 3.64 -9.87 16.18
C MET A 204 2.78 -10.69 17.17
N GLY A 205 1.77 -10.06 17.78
CA GLY A 205 0.97 -10.62 18.88
C GLY A 205 1.45 -10.21 20.27
N THR A 206 2.48 -9.36 20.38
CA THR A 206 3.08 -8.93 21.66
C THR A 206 3.05 -7.43 21.89
N THR A 207 2.75 -6.64 20.87
CA THR A 207 2.78 -5.16 20.92
C THR A 207 1.40 -4.58 20.69
N GLU A 208 1.09 -3.54 21.47
CA GLU A 208 -0.13 -2.76 21.29
C GLU A 208 -0.06 -1.90 20.04
N ILE A 209 -1.14 -1.92 19.24
CA ILE A 209 -1.25 -1.13 18.01
C ILE A 209 -2.32 -0.08 18.19
N HIS A 210 -1.90 1.18 18.29
CA HIS A 210 -2.79 2.33 18.36
C HIS A 210 -3.26 2.79 16.97
N ALA A 211 -4.32 3.60 16.95
CA ALA A 211 -4.82 4.23 15.73
C ALA A 211 -3.74 5.10 15.07
N ALA A 212 -3.55 4.92 13.77
CA ALA A 212 -2.59 5.68 12.98
C ALA A 212 -3.10 7.11 12.76
N ILE A 213 -2.18 8.07 12.76
CA ILE A 213 -2.50 9.45 12.43
C ILE A 213 -2.64 9.56 10.91
N PRO A 214 -3.79 9.99 10.38
CA PRO A 214 -4.05 9.98 8.94
C PRO A 214 -3.44 11.20 8.25
N PHE A 215 -2.11 11.26 8.17
CA PHE A 215 -1.37 12.42 7.65
C PHE A 215 -1.76 12.78 6.22
N GLY A 216 -1.95 11.80 5.34
CA GLY A 216 -2.36 12.03 3.96
C GLY A 216 -3.66 12.83 3.86
N TYR A 217 -4.69 12.42 4.60
CA TYR A 217 -5.98 13.12 4.60
C TYR A 217 -5.92 14.44 5.38
N LEU A 218 -5.26 14.48 6.54
CA LEU A 218 -5.10 15.70 7.33
C LEU A 218 -4.38 16.81 6.54
N LEU A 219 -3.32 16.47 5.81
CA LEU A 219 -2.63 17.41 4.93
C LEU A 219 -3.52 17.87 3.77
N ALA A 220 -4.35 16.99 3.22
CA ALA A 220 -5.30 17.35 2.17
C ALA A 220 -6.32 18.39 2.69
N VAL A 221 -6.96 18.12 3.83
CA VAL A 221 -7.93 19.07 4.39
C VAL A 221 -7.25 20.37 4.82
N ALA A 222 -6.07 20.32 5.45
CA ALA A 222 -5.32 21.52 5.81
C ALA A 222 -4.93 22.37 4.59
N SER A 223 -4.54 21.72 3.48
CA SER A 223 -4.20 22.39 2.23
C SER A 223 -5.39 23.08 1.57
N LYS A 224 -6.63 22.58 1.75
CA LYS A 224 -7.87 23.23 1.30
C LYS A 224 -8.02 24.65 1.87
N TYR A 225 -7.52 24.86 3.08
CA TYR A 225 -7.58 26.13 3.81
C TYR A 225 -6.25 26.89 3.83
N ALA A 226 -5.28 26.51 3.01
CA ALA A 226 -3.99 27.19 2.95
C ALA A 226 -4.15 28.69 2.65
N GLY A 227 -3.44 29.53 3.39
CA GLY A 227 -3.55 31.00 3.36
C GLY A 227 -4.48 31.59 4.42
N THR A 228 -5.24 30.76 5.14
CA THR A 228 -6.06 31.20 6.27
C THR A 228 -5.31 31.11 7.59
N ARG A 229 -5.55 32.08 8.49
CA ARG A 229 -5.03 32.10 9.86
C ARG A 229 -6.18 31.89 10.84
N GLY A 230 -5.90 31.21 11.94
CA GLY A 230 -6.89 30.92 12.98
C GLY A 230 -6.25 30.79 14.35
N ASN A 231 -6.99 30.20 15.28
CA ASN A 231 -6.57 29.98 16.66
C ASN A 231 -5.81 28.66 16.81
N LYS A 232 -4.51 28.74 17.07
CA LYS A 232 -3.65 27.57 17.29
C LYS A 232 -3.92 26.94 18.66
N SER A 233 -4.99 26.15 18.76
CA SER A 233 -5.45 25.48 19.98
C SER A 233 -5.16 23.98 19.95
N ASP A 234 -4.36 23.49 20.91
CA ASP A 234 -4.02 22.06 21.01
C ASP A 234 -5.27 21.17 21.11
N GLY A 235 -6.31 21.63 21.81
CA GLY A 235 -7.58 20.89 21.94
C GLY A 235 -8.30 20.71 20.59
N LEU A 236 -8.30 21.75 19.74
CA LEU A 236 -8.88 21.66 18.38
C LEU A 236 -8.06 20.73 17.50
N PHE A 237 -6.73 20.81 17.56
CA PHE A 237 -5.85 19.94 16.79
C PHE A 237 -6.05 18.47 17.16
N GLN A 238 -6.04 18.15 18.45
CA GLN A 238 -6.26 16.77 18.91
C GLN A 238 -7.67 16.27 18.57
N ARG A 239 -8.69 17.13 18.65
CA ARG A 239 -10.04 16.77 18.22
C ARG A 239 -10.10 16.41 16.74
N LEU A 240 -9.44 17.18 15.88
CA LEU A 240 -9.36 16.88 14.44
C LEU A 240 -8.63 15.55 14.20
N VAL A 241 -7.47 15.36 14.80
CA VAL A 241 -6.69 14.12 14.67
C VAL A 241 -7.51 12.90 15.12
N ASN A 242 -8.21 13.01 16.26
CA ASN A 242 -9.04 11.93 16.78
C ASN A 242 -10.23 11.61 15.86
N ILE A 243 -11.00 12.61 15.40
CA ILE A 243 -12.14 12.36 14.50
C ILE A 243 -11.67 11.64 13.23
N VAL A 244 -10.60 12.13 12.62
CA VAL A 244 -10.11 11.55 11.36
C VAL A 244 -9.46 10.19 11.59
N GLY A 245 -8.75 9.99 12.71
CA GLY A 245 -8.19 8.70 13.11
C GLY A 245 -9.27 7.66 13.39
N ASP A 246 -10.33 8.05 14.11
CA ASP A 246 -11.47 7.19 14.44
C ASP A 246 -12.18 6.70 13.17
N ILE A 247 -12.31 7.57 12.17
CA ILE A 247 -12.84 7.22 10.85
C ILE A 247 -11.98 6.12 10.19
N VAL A 248 -10.66 6.27 10.15
CA VAL A 248 -9.75 5.26 9.56
C VAL A 248 -9.85 3.90 10.27
N VAL A 249 -10.01 3.93 11.59
CA VAL A 249 -10.21 2.71 12.40
C VAL A 249 -11.55 2.05 12.07
N VAL A 250 -12.64 2.82 12.02
CA VAL A 250 -13.99 2.25 11.82
C VAL A 250 -14.20 1.76 10.38
N TYR A 251 -13.58 2.39 9.39
CA TYR A 251 -13.50 1.83 8.04
C TYR A 251 -12.56 0.61 7.93
N GLU A 252 -11.91 0.22 9.04
CA GLU A 252 -10.99 -0.92 9.13
C GLU A 252 -9.87 -0.90 8.08
N VAL A 253 -9.43 0.29 7.69
CA VAL A 253 -8.35 0.51 6.70
C VAL A 253 -6.98 0.20 7.32
N GLN A 254 -6.84 0.39 8.64
CA GLN A 254 -5.61 0.09 9.36
C GLN A 254 -5.35 -1.42 9.49
N PRO A 255 -4.17 -1.91 9.08
CA PRO A 255 -3.76 -3.29 9.36
C PRO A 255 -3.26 -3.43 10.79
N TYR A 256 -3.44 -4.62 11.37
CA TYR A 256 -3.04 -4.90 12.76
C TYR A 256 -2.06 -6.07 12.86
N SER A 257 -2.03 -6.95 11.85
CA SER A 257 -1.19 -8.14 11.85
C SER A 257 -0.34 -8.26 10.59
N GLN A 258 0.92 -8.65 10.78
CA GLN A 258 1.81 -9.02 9.67
C GLN A 258 1.35 -10.28 8.92
N PHE A 259 0.55 -11.15 9.56
CA PHE A 259 0.14 -12.44 9.00
C PHE A 259 -1.04 -12.32 8.02
N GLU A 260 -1.73 -11.18 7.96
CA GLU A 260 -2.91 -11.01 7.08
C GLU A 260 -2.58 -11.29 5.61
N ALA A 261 -1.40 -10.86 5.14
CA ALA A 261 -0.97 -11.10 3.77
C ALA A 261 -0.68 -12.59 3.51
N MET A 262 -0.09 -13.31 4.48
CA MET A 262 0.25 -14.73 4.32
C MET A 262 -0.98 -15.61 4.10
N HIS A 263 -2.10 -15.26 4.72
CA HIS A 263 -3.37 -15.99 4.66
C HIS A 263 -4.37 -15.39 3.66
N LEU A 264 -3.92 -14.54 2.75
CA LEU A 264 -4.78 -13.88 1.77
C LEU A 264 -5.36 -14.89 0.77
N THR A 265 -6.68 -15.00 0.68
CA THR A 265 -7.39 -15.88 -0.28
C THR A 265 -7.83 -15.10 -1.53
N GLU A 266 -8.23 -15.83 -2.57
CA GLU A 266 -8.73 -15.26 -3.82
C GLU A 266 -9.96 -14.36 -3.65
N GLU A 267 -10.89 -14.71 -2.75
CA GLU A 267 -12.12 -13.94 -2.50
C GLU A 267 -11.82 -12.59 -1.84
N LYS A 268 -10.76 -12.53 -1.02
CA LYS A 268 -10.38 -11.34 -0.25
C LYS A 268 -9.33 -10.48 -0.94
N LEU A 269 -8.79 -10.90 -2.08
CA LEU A 269 -7.69 -10.20 -2.75
C LEU A 269 -8.02 -8.72 -3.02
N ILE A 270 -9.19 -8.45 -3.58
CA ILE A 270 -9.57 -7.08 -4.00
C ILE A 270 -9.83 -6.18 -2.80
N GLU A 271 -10.57 -6.67 -1.79
CA GLU A 271 -10.79 -5.94 -0.54
C GLU A 271 -9.45 -5.64 0.16
N PHE A 272 -8.54 -6.62 0.21
CA PHE A 272 -7.21 -6.45 0.78
C PHE A 272 -6.38 -5.39 0.04
N ILE A 273 -6.31 -5.46 -1.29
CA ILE A 273 -5.58 -4.47 -2.10
C ILE A 273 -6.17 -3.08 -1.90
N ARG A 274 -7.50 -2.96 -1.96
CA ARG A 274 -8.20 -1.69 -1.80
C ARG A 274 -7.92 -1.06 -0.44
N ASN A 275 -7.99 -1.84 0.65
CA ASN A 275 -7.71 -1.33 2.00
C ASN A 275 -6.25 -0.87 2.14
N ASN A 276 -5.30 -1.59 1.54
CA ASN A 276 -3.90 -1.17 1.54
C ASN A 276 -3.69 0.13 0.73
N ILE A 277 -4.35 0.28 -0.43
CA ILE A 277 -4.33 1.53 -1.22
C ILE A 277 -4.93 2.70 -0.42
N PHE A 278 -6.06 2.49 0.27
CA PHE A 278 -6.63 3.50 1.15
C PHE A 278 -5.69 3.90 2.28
N TYR A 279 -5.00 2.94 2.90
CA TYR A 279 -4.02 3.24 3.93
C TYR A 279 -2.87 4.09 3.36
N ASP A 280 -2.30 3.70 2.22
CA ASP A 280 -1.18 4.42 1.60
C ASP A 280 -1.55 5.86 1.19
N ASN A 281 -2.82 6.11 0.81
CA ASN A 281 -3.29 7.43 0.37
C ASN A 281 -3.83 8.32 1.49
N PHE A 282 -4.54 7.77 2.48
CA PHE A 282 -5.18 8.56 3.54
C PHE A 282 -4.33 8.64 4.81
N VAL A 283 -3.54 7.61 5.09
CA VAL A 283 -2.62 7.59 6.24
C VAL A 283 -1.23 8.01 5.82
N GLY A 284 -0.68 7.35 4.81
CA GLY A 284 0.63 7.66 4.25
C GLY A 284 0.71 9.02 3.56
N VAL A 285 1.93 9.38 3.15
CA VAL A 285 2.22 10.58 2.35
C VAL A 285 3.08 10.22 1.15
N THR A 286 2.62 10.62 -0.04
CA THR A 286 3.39 10.46 -1.28
C THR A 286 4.63 11.34 -1.23
N GLN A 287 5.79 10.74 -1.39
CA GLN A 287 7.07 11.43 -1.22
C GLN A 287 8.19 10.73 -2.00
N ALA A 288 9.29 11.44 -2.22
CA ALA A 288 10.53 10.90 -2.79
C ALA A 288 11.75 11.62 -2.21
N LYS A 289 12.89 10.95 -2.11
CA LYS A 289 14.14 11.60 -1.68
C LYS A 289 14.55 12.65 -2.71
N ALA A 290 14.91 13.84 -2.22
CA ALA A 290 15.19 15.01 -3.05
C ALA A 290 16.35 14.82 -4.04
N SER A 291 17.39 14.07 -3.65
CA SER A 291 18.52 13.78 -4.54
C SER A 291 18.08 12.95 -5.75
N TYR A 292 17.26 11.92 -5.55
CA TYR A 292 16.76 11.07 -6.65
C TYR A 292 15.87 11.87 -7.60
N ALA A 293 14.94 12.66 -7.03
CA ALA A 293 14.08 13.54 -7.81
C ALA A 293 14.88 14.55 -8.64
N SER A 294 15.88 15.19 -8.03
CA SER A 294 16.72 16.18 -8.71
C SER A 294 17.58 15.56 -9.82
N SER A 295 18.12 14.36 -9.59
CA SER A 295 18.90 13.62 -10.59
C SER A 295 18.04 13.27 -11.81
N LEU A 296 16.86 12.69 -11.59
CA LEU A 296 15.92 12.36 -12.66
C LEU A 296 15.47 13.61 -13.43
N ILE A 297 15.08 14.69 -12.75
CA ILE A 297 14.67 15.94 -13.40
C ILE A 297 15.83 16.53 -14.24
N SER A 298 17.07 16.40 -13.77
CA SER A 298 18.25 16.87 -14.52
C SER A 298 18.45 16.08 -15.81
N LEU A 299 18.31 14.75 -15.76
CA LEU A 299 18.36 13.91 -16.95
C LEU A 299 17.23 14.26 -17.92
N LEU A 300 15.99 14.39 -17.42
CA LEU A 300 14.85 14.79 -18.25
C LEU A 300 15.10 16.14 -18.92
N SER A 301 15.62 17.13 -18.18
CA SER A 301 15.98 18.43 -18.75
C SER A 301 17.02 18.35 -19.85
N ALA A 302 17.96 17.39 -19.77
CA ALA A 302 19.01 17.21 -20.78
C ALA A 302 18.51 16.45 -22.01
N ARG A 303 17.50 15.58 -21.86
CA ARG A 303 16.93 14.77 -22.96
C ARG A 303 15.74 15.42 -23.66
N PHE A 304 15.13 16.44 -23.04
CA PHE A 304 13.95 17.15 -23.53
C PHE A 304 14.18 18.67 -23.55
N ASP A 305 15.18 19.10 -24.32
CA ASP A 305 15.65 20.50 -24.35
C ASP A 305 15.26 21.31 -25.61
N GLY A 306 14.69 20.65 -26.62
CA GLY A 306 14.19 21.25 -27.86
C GLY A 306 12.93 22.11 -27.70
N ASP A 307 12.67 22.98 -28.68
CA ASP A 307 11.54 23.92 -28.70
C ASP A 307 10.17 23.22 -28.76
N GLU A 308 10.12 22.00 -29.26
CA GLU A 308 8.93 21.14 -29.29
C GLU A 308 8.47 20.66 -27.91
N TYR A 309 9.35 20.75 -26.89
CA TYR A 309 9.08 20.36 -25.51
C TYR A 309 8.59 21.55 -24.69
N ARG A 310 7.32 21.88 -24.90
CA ARG A 310 6.61 22.97 -24.23
C ARG A 310 5.26 22.53 -23.69
N SER A 311 4.87 23.10 -22.55
CA SER A 311 3.54 22.97 -21.97
C SER A 311 3.08 24.32 -21.41
N TYR A 312 1.88 24.74 -21.77
CA TYR A 312 1.27 26.04 -21.46
C TYR A 312 2.21 27.23 -21.73
N GLY A 313 2.92 27.19 -22.87
CA GLY A 313 3.86 28.24 -23.27
C GLY A 313 5.21 28.23 -22.54
N VAL A 314 5.42 27.31 -21.61
CA VAL A 314 6.65 27.13 -20.83
C VAL A 314 7.48 25.97 -21.41
N SER A 315 8.80 26.14 -21.53
CA SER A 315 9.69 25.06 -21.95
C SER A 315 9.91 24.04 -20.82
N VAL A 316 10.04 22.76 -21.16
CA VAL A 316 10.36 21.69 -20.19
C VAL A 316 11.68 21.99 -19.48
N LYS A 317 12.66 22.55 -20.19
CA LYS A 317 13.95 22.99 -19.63
C LYS A 317 13.80 24.06 -18.54
N ASP A 318 12.99 25.10 -18.78
CA ASP A 318 12.74 26.13 -17.77
C ASP A 318 11.95 25.55 -16.59
N ALA A 319 10.96 24.68 -16.85
CA ALA A 319 10.21 23.98 -15.82
C ALA A 319 11.11 23.12 -14.90
N ALA A 320 12.03 22.35 -15.49
CA ALA A 320 12.98 21.51 -14.76
C ALA A 320 13.93 22.34 -13.90
N ARG A 321 14.47 23.45 -14.44
CA ARG A 321 15.36 24.36 -13.69
C ARG A 321 14.67 24.97 -12.47
N VAL A 322 13.43 25.44 -12.63
CA VAL A 322 12.65 25.99 -11.51
C VAL A 322 12.29 24.89 -10.51
N ALA A 323 11.92 23.69 -10.98
CA ALA A 323 11.62 22.54 -10.11
C ALA A 323 12.83 22.14 -9.23
N ILE A 324 14.03 22.05 -9.80
CA ILE A 324 15.26 21.78 -9.03
C ILE A 324 15.56 22.91 -8.04
N ALA A 325 15.41 24.18 -8.46
CA ALA A 325 15.59 25.31 -7.56
C ALA A 325 14.60 25.28 -6.38
N LEU A 326 13.37 24.87 -6.63
CA LEU A 326 12.31 24.71 -5.64
C LEU A 326 12.62 23.59 -4.64
N ILE A 327 13.01 22.41 -5.12
CA ILE A 327 13.49 21.31 -4.26
C ILE A 327 14.66 21.80 -3.38
N SER A 328 15.61 22.54 -3.95
CA SER A 328 16.77 23.03 -3.20
C SER A 328 16.43 24.07 -2.12
N LYS A 329 15.34 24.84 -2.32
CA LYS A 329 14.85 25.82 -1.35
C LYS A 329 13.98 25.17 -0.28
N SER A 330 13.24 24.13 -0.63
CA SER A 330 12.34 23.43 0.28
C SER A 330 13.05 22.95 1.56
N GLU A 331 12.29 22.85 2.64
CA GLU A 331 12.79 22.44 3.95
C GLU A 331 12.22 21.07 4.31
N THR A 332 13.00 20.28 5.05
CA THR A 332 12.63 18.89 5.30
C THR A 332 11.47 18.76 6.26
N LYS A 333 11.39 19.60 7.30
CA LYS A 333 10.46 19.41 8.44
C LYS A 333 9.43 20.53 8.61
N LYS A 334 9.36 21.46 7.66
CA LYS A 334 8.50 22.63 7.72
C LYS A 334 8.12 23.06 6.31
N LEU A 335 6.98 23.74 6.21
CA LEU A 335 6.63 24.47 5.01
C LEU A 335 7.38 25.80 5.02
N ILE A 336 7.69 26.32 3.84
CA ILE A 336 8.27 27.65 3.68
C ILE A 336 7.58 28.40 2.57
N THR A 337 7.71 29.72 2.58
CA THR A 337 7.19 30.58 1.51
C THR A 337 8.35 31.18 0.73
N VAL A 338 8.24 31.18 -0.59
CA VAL A 338 9.21 31.80 -1.50
C VAL A 338 8.52 32.72 -2.50
N THR A 339 9.28 33.60 -3.12
CA THR A 339 8.85 34.52 -4.18
C THR A 339 9.45 34.14 -5.53
N SER A 340 8.86 34.63 -6.64
CA SER A 340 9.44 34.46 -7.98
C SER A 340 10.85 35.04 -8.08
N LYS A 341 11.13 36.14 -7.39
CA LYS A 341 12.45 36.77 -7.32
C LYS A 341 13.51 35.86 -6.70
N GLU A 342 13.21 35.23 -5.57
CA GLU A 342 14.15 34.31 -4.89
C GLU A 342 14.44 33.07 -5.73
N LEU A 343 13.42 32.55 -6.43
CA LEU A 343 13.59 31.42 -7.35
C LEU A 343 14.36 31.82 -8.60
N SER A 344 14.08 33.00 -9.17
CA SER A 344 14.79 33.59 -10.32
C SER A 344 16.30 33.70 -10.07
N GLN A 345 16.69 34.21 -8.90
CA GLN A 345 18.09 34.26 -8.48
C GLN A 345 18.71 32.87 -8.35
N LYS A 346 17.94 31.89 -7.83
CA LYS A 346 18.44 30.52 -7.62
C LYS A 346 18.61 29.73 -8.90
N CYS A 347 17.70 29.88 -9.86
CA CYS A 347 17.72 29.12 -11.11
C CYS A 347 18.38 29.88 -12.28
N ASN A 348 18.77 31.15 -12.11
CA ASN A 348 19.32 32.03 -13.14
C ASN A 348 18.38 32.15 -14.37
N LEU A 349 17.11 32.48 -14.10
CA LEU A 349 16.09 32.81 -15.11
C LEU A 349 15.49 34.18 -14.80
N SER A 350 14.98 34.86 -15.82
CA SER A 350 14.22 36.10 -15.60
C SER A 350 12.97 35.83 -14.75
N GLU A 351 12.61 36.79 -13.90
CA GLU A 351 11.48 36.65 -12.98
C GLU A 351 10.17 36.32 -13.71
N PHE A 352 9.90 36.95 -14.86
CA PHE A 352 8.70 36.67 -15.65
C PHE A 352 8.61 35.20 -16.12
N LYS A 353 9.75 34.57 -16.46
CA LYS A 353 9.78 33.15 -16.85
C LYS A 353 9.49 32.27 -15.66
N VAL A 354 10.06 32.60 -14.50
CA VAL A 354 9.81 31.87 -13.26
C VAL A 354 8.34 31.98 -12.86
N THR A 355 7.75 33.16 -12.92
CA THR A 355 6.31 33.34 -12.66
C THR A 355 5.46 32.51 -13.62
N ALA A 356 5.76 32.50 -14.92
CA ALA A 356 5.05 31.68 -15.89
C ALA A 356 5.14 30.17 -15.58
N VAL A 357 6.33 29.68 -15.21
CA VAL A 357 6.53 28.28 -14.79
C VAL A 357 5.75 27.97 -13.51
N MET A 358 5.86 28.83 -12.50
CA MET A 358 5.21 28.62 -11.21
C MET A 358 3.69 28.62 -11.34
N ASP A 359 3.11 29.61 -12.02
CA ASP A 359 1.66 29.76 -12.14
C ASP A 359 1.07 28.74 -13.13
N GLY A 360 1.76 28.45 -14.23
CA GLY A 360 1.28 27.52 -15.26
C GLY A 360 1.40 26.05 -14.83
N LEU A 361 2.48 25.68 -14.13
CA LEU A 361 2.82 24.27 -13.91
C LEU A 361 2.99 23.90 -12.43
N LEU A 362 3.80 24.63 -11.65
CA LEU A 362 4.27 24.18 -10.33
C LEU A 362 3.43 24.64 -9.12
N SER A 363 2.37 25.41 -9.33
CA SER A 363 1.53 25.94 -8.24
C SER A 363 0.04 25.74 -8.48
N ALA A 364 -0.68 25.44 -7.39
CA ALA A 364 -2.14 25.51 -7.37
C ALA A 364 -2.57 26.77 -6.59
N GLU A 365 -3.60 27.48 -7.07
CA GLU A 365 -4.09 28.69 -6.40
C GLU A 365 -4.75 28.35 -5.06
N SER A 366 -4.46 29.13 -4.02
CA SER A 366 -5.17 29.03 -2.74
C SER A 366 -6.67 29.22 -2.96
N GLY A 367 -7.48 28.44 -2.22
CA GLY A 367 -8.92 28.37 -2.41
C GLY A 367 -9.38 27.45 -3.55
N LEU A 368 -8.49 27.03 -4.46
CA LEU A 368 -8.80 26.00 -5.48
C LEU A 368 -8.23 24.62 -5.14
N VAL A 369 -7.22 24.57 -4.27
CA VAL A 369 -6.64 23.31 -3.78
C VAL A 369 -7.71 22.50 -3.03
N ASN A 370 -7.90 21.24 -3.42
CA ASN A 370 -8.85 20.31 -2.81
C ASN A 370 -10.27 20.90 -2.60
N LEU A 371 -10.72 21.78 -3.50
CA LEU A 371 -11.98 22.51 -3.34
C LEU A 371 -13.18 21.57 -3.14
N GLU A 372 -13.26 20.52 -3.95
CA GLU A 372 -14.33 19.52 -3.94
C GLU A 372 -14.19 18.48 -2.82
N LEU A 373 -13.08 18.49 -2.07
CA LEU A 373 -12.83 17.50 -1.03
C LEU A 373 -13.88 17.62 0.09
N LYS A 374 -14.63 16.56 0.26
CA LYS A 374 -15.66 16.36 1.29
C LYS A 374 -15.55 14.97 1.90
N PHE A 375 -16.26 14.73 3.00
CA PHE A 375 -16.42 13.39 3.56
C PHE A 375 -17.63 12.65 2.92
N PRO A 376 -17.52 11.36 2.57
CA PRO A 376 -16.31 10.51 2.61
C PRO A 376 -15.25 10.98 1.58
N PRO A 377 -13.95 10.97 1.95
CA PRO A 377 -12.92 11.50 1.08
C PRO A 377 -12.68 10.60 -0.13
N SER A 378 -12.47 11.23 -1.29
CA SER A 378 -12.06 10.55 -2.52
C SER A 378 -10.72 11.09 -3.01
N SER A 379 -9.85 10.19 -3.46
CA SER A 379 -8.59 10.56 -4.13
C SER A 379 -8.81 11.36 -5.44
N LEU A 380 -10.03 11.33 -5.99
CA LEU A 380 -10.44 12.17 -7.12
C LEU A 380 -10.60 13.65 -6.76
N ASP A 381 -10.76 13.98 -5.48
CA ASP A 381 -10.93 15.36 -5.00
C ASP A 381 -9.65 15.92 -4.35
N ILE A 382 -8.63 15.07 -4.18
CA ILE A 382 -7.32 15.45 -3.65
C ILE A 382 -6.38 15.81 -4.80
N ASN A 383 -5.87 17.04 -4.80
CA ASN A 383 -4.92 17.56 -5.79
C ASN A 383 -3.71 18.31 -5.21
N HIS A 384 -3.65 18.54 -3.90
CA HIS A 384 -2.63 19.38 -3.27
C HIS A 384 -1.17 18.94 -3.51
N TYR A 385 -0.89 17.63 -3.62
CA TYR A 385 0.47 17.10 -3.79
C TYR A 385 0.85 16.87 -5.26
N PHE A 386 -0.04 17.13 -6.24
CA PHE A 386 0.34 17.03 -7.66
C PHE A 386 1.22 18.18 -8.12
N LYS A 387 1.11 19.32 -7.43
CA LYS A 387 1.97 20.48 -7.62
C LYS A 387 2.78 20.68 -6.35
N PRO A 388 4.07 21.07 -6.45
CA PRO A 388 4.93 21.20 -5.28
C PRO A 388 4.58 22.39 -4.38
N THR A 389 3.73 23.31 -4.83
CA THR A 389 3.42 24.54 -4.10
C THR A 389 1.96 24.97 -4.17
N ILE A 390 1.56 25.75 -3.17
CA ILE A 390 0.30 26.48 -3.12
C ILE A 390 0.60 27.98 -3.27
N LYS A 391 -0.03 28.63 -4.24
CA LYS A 391 0.14 30.07 -4.49
C LYS A 391 -0.69 30.88 -3.48
N LEU A 392 -0.02 31.86 -2.88
CA LEU A 392 -0.54 32.80 -1.89
C LEU A 392 -0.25 34.22 -2.39
N GLY A 393 -1.12 34.74 -3.26
CA GLY A 393 -0.93 36.03 -3.92
C GLY A 393 0.34 36.04 -4.80
N LYS A 394 1.37 36.77 -4.37
CA LYS A 394 2.67 36.88 -5.07
C LYS A 394 3.74 35.90 -4.56
N SER A 395 3.37 35.01 -3.66
CA SER A 395 4.29 34.08 -3.01
C SER A 395 3.80 32.64 -3.17
N TYR A 396 4.70 31.69 -2.95
CA TYR A 396 4.44 30.25 -3.14
C TYR A 396 4.83 29.52 -1.86
N LYS A 397 3.86 28.87 -1.23
CA LYS A 397 4.09 28.00 -0.08
C LYS A 397 4.53 26.63 -0.58
N ILE A 398 5.73 26.23 -0.21
CA ILE A 398 6.35 24.96 -0.59
C ILE A 398 6.05 23.90 0.47
N LEU A 399 5.62 22.72 0.01
CA LEU A 399 5.44 21.54 0.85
C LEU A 399 6.80 21.02 1.38
N PRO A 400 6.82 20.17 2.41
CA PRO A 400 8.07 19.57 2.88
C PRO A 400 8.87 18.89 1.76
N LYS A 401 10.19 18.95 1.86
CA LYS A 401 11.13 18.61 0.79
C LYS A 401 10.84 17.30 0.06
N SER A 402 10.55 16.22 0.77
CA SER A 402 10.31 14.92 0.15
C SER A 402 8.98 14.87 -0.62
N ILE A 403 7.95 15.58 -0.16
CA ILE A 403 6.64 15.72 -0.82
C ILE A 403 6.76 16.65 -2.04
N ALA A 404 7.42 17.79 -1.89
CA ALA A 404 7.67 18.69 -3.02
C ALA A 404 8.48 18.02 -4.13
N SER A 405 9.43 17.15 -3.77
CA SER A 405 10.29 16.43 -4.72
C SER A 405 9.52 15.53 -5.67
N VAL A 406 8.59 14.72 -5.17
CA VAL A 406 7.76 13.85 -6.02
C VAL A 406 6.80 14.68 -6.89
N ALA A 407 6.23 15.76 -6.35
CA ALA A 407 5.36 16.66 -7.10
C ALA A 407 6.11 17.36 -8.26
N CYS A 408 7.36 17.76 -8.04
CA CYS A 408 8.24 18.29 -9.07
C CYS A 408 8.50 17.28 -10.20
N VAL A 409 8.85 16.03 -9.87
CA VAL A 409 9.06 14.97 -10.86
C VAL A 409 7.79 14.75 -11.69
N ASN A 410 6.64 14.59 -11.02
CA ASN A 410 5.35 14.39 -11.68
C ASN A 410 4.99 15.55 -12.61
N THR A 411 5.23 16.80 -12.18
CA THR A 411 4.95 17.99 -13.01
C THR A 411 5.83 18.03 -14.26
N VAL A 412 7.13 17.73 -14.14
CA VAL A 412 8.05 17.71 -15.29
C VAL A 412 7.69 16.58 -16.25
N CYS A 413 7.42 15.37 -15.74
CA CYS A 413 6.96 14.25 -16.55
C CYS A 413 5.65 14.58 -17.28
N ALA A 414 4.67 15.19 -16.59
CA ALA A 414 3.40 15.58 -17.20
C ALA A 414 3.58 16.68 -18.26
N ALA A 415 4.51 17.61 -18.07
CA ALA A 415 4.83 18.61 -19.10
C ALA A 415 5.40 17.99 -20.39
N ILE A 416 5.98 16.78 -20.30
CA ILE A 416 6.52 16.03 -21.44
C ILE A 416 5.45 15.14 -22.08
N SER A 417 4.78 14.30 -21.29
CA SER A 417 3.83 13.28 -21.79
C SER A 417 2.42 13.83 -22.06
N HIS A 418 2.06 14.92 -21.40
CA HIS A 418 0.76 15.58 -21.53
C HIS A 418 0.92 17.09 -21.81
N PRO A 419 1.59 17.51 -22.90
CA PRO A 419 1.77 18.92 -23.20
C PRO A 419 0.41 19.62 -23.30
N ASN A 420 0.23 20.71 -22.54
CA ASN A 420 -1.04 21.43 -22.40
C ASN A 420 -2.21 20.56 -21.89
N GLY A 421 -1.92 19.51 -21.13
CA GLY A 421 -2.92 18.59 -20.59
C GLY A 421 -3.44 17.55 -21.59
N LYS A 422 -2.79 17.40 -22.75
CA LYS A 422 -3.19 16.44 -23.80
C LYS A 422 -2.15 15.35 -23.96
N TRP A 423 -2.57 14.09 -23.87
CA TRP A 423 -1.70 12.93 -24.08
C TRP A 423 -0.99 12.96 -25.44
N ASP A 424 0.33 12.80 -25.42
CA ASP A 424 1.17 12.69 -26.61
C ASP A 424 1.93 11.36 -26.58
N ASN A 425 1.51 10.44 -27.44
CA ASN A 425 2.02 9.06 -27.43
C ASN A 425 3.51 8.95 -27.78
N GLU A 426 4.01 9.80 -28.68
CA GLU A 426 5.42 9.78 -29.10
C GLU A 426 6.31 10.28 -27.96
N LYS A 427 5.96 11.43 -27.37
CA LYS A 427 6.70 12.01 -26.25
C LYS A 427 6.63 11.14 -25.00
N ASP A 428 5.46 10.57 -24.73
CA ASP A 428 5.28 9.63 -23.64
C ASP A 428 6.14 8.37 -23.84
N SER A 429 6.17 7.79 -25.04
CA SER A 429 7.02 6.63 -25.35
C SER A 429 8.51 6.96 -25.14
N ARG A 430 8.97 8.10 -25.66
CA ARG A 430 10.35 8.59 -25.45
C ARG A 430 10.67 8.81 -23.97
N LEU A 431 9.73 9.34 -23.19
CA LEU A 431 9.88 9.49 -21.74
C LEU A 431 10.11 8.14 -21.05
N GLY A 432 9.42 7.08 -21.49
CA GLY A 432 9.65 5.72 -21.01
C GLY A 432 11.11 5.28 -21.18
N TYR A 433 11.63 5.37 -22.41
CA TYR A 433 13.03 5.01 -22.71
C TYR A 433 14.05 5.85 -21.92
N VAL A 434 13.80 7.15 -21.73
CA VAL A 434 14.70 8.00 -20.93
C VAL A 434 14.70 7.59 -19.45
N ILE A 435 13.56 7.13 -18.91
CA ILE A 435 13.48 6.62 -17.54
C ILE A 435 14.19 5.27 -17.40
N GLU A 436 14.15 4.42 -18.42
CA GLU A 436 14.95 3.19 -18.44
C GLU A 436 16.45 3.50 -18.45
N ASP A 437 16.87 4.41 -19.32
CA ASP A 437 18.26 4.87 -19.42
C ASP A 437 18.76 5.51 -18.12
N TYR A 438 17.88 6.15 -17.35
CA TYR A 438 18.19 6.65 -16.00
C TYR A 438 18.68 5.51 -15.11
N LEU A 439 17.87 4.46 -14.96
CA LEU A 439 18.23 3.35 -14.06
C LEU A 439 19.48 2.60 -14.56
N ARG A 440 19.61 2.38 -15.88
CA ARG A 440 20.82 1.79 -16.47
C ARG A 440 22.07 2.60 -16.13
N SER A 441 21.99 3.93 -16.22
CA SER A 441 23.09 4.83 -15.91
C SER A 441 23.47 4.77 -14.43
N GLU A 442 22.48 4.71 -13.52
CA GLU A 442 22.74 4.62 -12.08
C GLU A 442 23.40 3.28 -11.70
N PHE A 443 23.03 2.17 -12.34
CA PHE A 443 23.71 0.88 -12.17
C PHE A 443 25.15 0.92 -12.67
N ALA A 444 25.37 1.45 -13.89
CA ALA A 444 26.70 1.58 -14.47
C ALA A 444 27.62 2.48 -13.64
N ASN A 445 27.10 3.60 -13.12
CA ASN A 445 27.83 4.50 -12.22
C ASN A 445 28.25 3.81 -10.91
N LYS A 446 27.51 2.79 -10.48
CA LYS A 446 27.84 1.96 -9.31
C LYS A 446 28.81 0.80 -9.65
N GLY A 447 29.26 0.71 -10.90
CA GLY A 447 30.14 -0.36 -11.38
C GLY A 447 29.44 -1.71 -11.55
N ILE A 448 28.10 -1.74 -11.63
CA ILE A 448 27.35 -2.97 -11.88
C ILE A 448 27.39 -3.28 -13.38
N SER A 449 27.78 -4.51 -13.74
CA SER A 449 27.71 -4.99 -15.12
C SER A 449 26.25 -5.09 -15.56
N ILE A 450 25.92 -4.43 -16.65
CA ILE A 450 24.57 -4.41 -17.22
C ILE A 450 24.57 -4.98 -18.65
N THR A 451 23.44 -5.56 -19.02
CA THR A 451 23.13 -6.00 -20.38
C THR A 451 21.67 -5.69 -20.68
N TYR A 452 21.35 -5.22 -21.88
CA TYR A 452 19.99 -4.84 -22.27
C TYR A 452 19.84 -4.88 -23.79
N GLY A 453 18.61 -4.76 -24.28
CA GLY A 453 18.30 -4.63 -25.71
C GLY A 453 17.42 -5.74 -26.26
N GLU A 454 17.37 -5.82 -27.58
CA GLU A 454 16.52 -6.78 -28.29
C GLU A 454 17.21 -8.14 -28.41
N ARG A 455 16.43 -9.22 -28.26
CA ARG A 455 16.90 -10.58 -28.49
C ARG A 455 17.30 -10.78 -29.96
N VAL A 456 18.50 -11.33 -30.16
CA VAL A 456 18.98 -11.76 -31.48
C VAL A 456 18.61 -13.23 -31.71
N GLY A 457 17.81 -13.49 -32.74
CA GLY A 457 17.37 -14.83 -33.14
C GLY A 457 16.26 -15.43 -32.25
N GLY A 458 15.46 -16.34 -32.82
CA GLY A 458 14.29 -16.95 -32.18
C GLY A 458 12.95 -16.48 -32.77
N GLU A 459 11.86 -17.17 -32.44
CA GLU A 459 10.54 -16.95 -33.06
C GLU A 459 9.78 -15.72 -32.53
N SER A 460 10.15 -15.18 -31.36
CA SER A 460 9.41 -14.09 -30.73
C SER A 460 10.27 -12.86 -30.48
N LYS A 461 9.71 -11.67 -30.80
CA LYS A 461 10.28 -10.39 -30.37
C LYS A 461 10.26 -10.35 -28.83
N LEU A 462 11.46 -10.24 -28.28
CA LEU A 462 11.72 -10.18 -26.85
C LEU A 462 12.74 -9.07 -26.63
N GLU A 463 12.39 -8.12 -25.78
CA GLU A 463 13.24 -7.01 -25.37
C GLU A 463 13.52 -7.15 -23.87
N VAL A 464 14.73 -6.79 -23.47
CA VAL A 464 15.19 -6.83 -22.08
C VAL A 464 15.58 -5.41 -21.67
N ASP A 465 14.83 -4.84 -20.73
CA ASP A 465 15.06 -3.47 -20.26
C ASP A 465 16.39 -3.37 -19.52
N LEU A 466 16.66 -4.26 -18.57
CA LEU A 466 17.91 -4.33 -17.83
C LEU A 466 18.14 -5.73 -17.26
N LEU A 467 19.30 -6.32 -17.55
CA LEU A 467 19.78 -7.58 -16.99
C LEU A 467 21.13 -7.35 -16.33
N CYS A 468 21.25 -7.81 -15.09
CA CYS A 468 22.52 -7.84 -14.36
C CYS A 468 22.85 -9.27 -13.97
N ASP A 469 24.14 -9.57 -13.85
CA ASP A 469 24.59 -10.92 -13.52
C ASP A 469 25.63 -10.94 -12.41
N THR A 470 25.57 -12.02 -11.63
CA THR A 470 26.53 -12.39 -10.59
C THR A 470 26.97 -13.84 -10.83
N ASP A 471 27.86 -14.35 -9.99
CA ASP A 471 28.29 -15.75 -10.07
C ASP A 471 27.13 -16.74 -9.79
N GLU A 472 26.15 -16.36 -8.95
CA GLU A 472 25.06 -17.25 -8.52
C GLU A 472 23.69 -16.94 -9.14
N ASP A 473 23.44 -15.68 -9.47
CA ASP A 473 22.11 -15.16 -9.77
C ASP A 473 22.15 -14.25 -11.04
N LEU A 474 21.14 -14.39 -11.90
CA LEU A 474 20.77 -13.46 -12.98
C LEU A 474 19.58 -12.61 -12.51
N TYR A 475 19.69 -11.30 -12.60
CA TYR A 475 18.66 -10.35 -12.20
C TYR A 475 18.05 -9.69 -13.44
N ILE A 476 16.75 -9.91 -13.66
CA ILE A 476 15.97 -9.32 -14.76
C ILE A 476 15.14 -8.18 -14.18
N PHE A 477 15.42 -6.96 -14.59
CA PHE A 477 14.65 -5.77 -14.26
C PHE A 477 13.79 -5.39 -15.46
N GLU A 478 12.47 -5.44 -15.30
CA GLU A 478 11.50 -5.06 -16.34
C GLU A 478 10.74 -3.82 -15.88
N MET A 479 10.83 -2.74 -16.65
CA MET A 479 10.45 -1.40 -16.24
C MET A 479 9.10 -0.99 -16.84
N LYS A 480 8.28 -0.33 -16.02
CA LYS A 480 7.00 0.27 -16.42
C LYS A 480 6.85 1.62 -15.74
N LYS A 481 6.68 2.68 -16.52
CA LYS A 481 6.50 4.04 -15.98
C LYS A 481 5.14 4.28 -15.29
N LYS A 482 4.17 3.38 -15.48
CA LYS A 482 2.79 3.55 -15.02
C LYS A 482 2.69 3.37 -13.49
N GLY A 483 1.91 4.27 -12.86
CA GLY A 483 1.49 4.18 -11.46
C GLY A 483 0.00 3.82 -11.34
N LEU A 484 -0.49 3.72 -10.11
CA LEU A 484 -1.92 3.70 -9.84
C LEU A 484 -2.56 5.03 -10.26
N THR A 485 -3.67 4.95 -11.00
CA THR A 485 -4.47 6.11 -11.38
C THR A 485 -5.25 6.64 -10.17
N ARG A 486 -5.73 7.89 -10.27
CA ARG A 486 -6.55 8.51 -9.21
C ARG A 486 -7.84 7.75 -8.95
N GLN A 487 -8.40 7.13 -10.00
CA GLN A 487 -9.60 6.30 -9.90
C GLN A 487 -9.30 4.98 -9.18
N ALA A 488 -8.17 4.32 -9.45
CA ALA A 488 -7.74 3.19 -8.62
C ALA A 488 -7.47 3.60 -7.16
N GLN A 489 -6.83 4.76 -6.95
CA GLN A 489 -6.56 5.32 -5.63
C GLN A 489 -7.84 5.72 -4.85
N SER A 490 -8.98 5.93 -5.52
CA SER A 490 -10.28 6.14 -4.87
C SER A 490 -11.00 4.83 -4.54
N GLY A 491 -10.37 3.67 -4.80
CA GLY A 491 -10.90 2.37 -4.44
C GLY A 491 -11.78 1.72 -5.51
N ASP A 492 -11.76 2.23 -6.74
CA ASP A 492 -12.44 1.59 -7.87
C ASP A 492 -11.78 0.24 -8.19
N GLU A 493 -12.48 -0.85 -7.89
CA GLU A 493 -11.95 -2.21 -7.97
C GLU A 493 -11.56 -2.61 -9.40
N GLY A 494 -12.35 -2.19 -10.39
CA GLY A 494 -12.07 -2.46 -11.80
C GLY A 494 -10.80 -1.74 -12.26
N GLN A 495 -10.67 -0.46 -11.92
CA GLN A 495 -9.50 0.34 -12.27
C GLN A 495 -8.24 -0.13 -11.54
N ILE A 496 -8.34 -0.58 -10.28
CA ILE A 496 -7.23 -1.22 -9.55
C ILE A 496 -6.69 -2.41 -10.36
N LEU A 497 -7.57 -3.31 -10.82
CA LEU A 497 -7.17 -4.47 -11.62
C LEU A 497 -6.54 -4.06 -12.96
N ILE A 498 -7.10 -3.07 -13.64
CA ILE A 498 -6.57 -2.55 -14.91
C ILE A 498 -5.14 -2.00 -14.71
N ASP A 499 -4.94 -1.18 -13.68
CA ASP A 499 -3.65 -0.55 -13.41
C ASP A 499 -2.59 -1.59 -13.02
N LEU A 500 -2.95 -2.59 -12.20
CA LEU A 500 -2.07 -3.70 -11.83
C LEU A 500 -1.76 -4.62 -13.00
N ALA A 501 -2.70 -4.83 -13.92
CA ALA A 501 -2.44 -5.58 -15.15
C ALA A 501 -1.42 -4.86 -16.04
N ASP A 502 -1.59 -3.55 -16.24
CA ASP A 502 -0.74 -2.72 -17.10
C ASP A 502 0.65 -2.43 -16.51
N SER A 503 0.80 -2.56 -15.19
CA SER A 503 2.07 -2.40 -14.48
C SER A 503 2.67 -3.75 -14.09
N VAL A 504 2.21 -4.33 -12.98
CA VAL A 504 2.82 -5.48 -12.30
C VAL A 504 2.73 -6.77 -13.10
N LEU A 505 1.56 -7.13 -13.64
CA LEU A 505 1.40 -8.40 -14.35
C LEU A 505 2.11 -8.38 -15.71
N ALA A 506 2.00 -7.27 -16.44
CA ALA A 506 2.68 -7.10 -17.72
C ALA A 506 4.21 -7.21 -17.58
N SER A 507 4.80 -6.54 -16.59
CA SER A 507 6.25 -6.60 -16.36
C SER A 507 6.70 -7.98 -15.87
N HIS A 508 5.98 -8.61 -14.94
CA HIS A 508 6.33 -9.97 -14.51
C HIS A 508 6.19 -10.99 -15.64
N PHE A 509 5.15 -10.86 -16.48
CA PHE A 509 4.97 -11.72 -17.63
C PHE A 509 6.15 -11.62 -18.60
N GLN A 510 6.60 -10.40 -18.90
CA GLN A 510 7.77 -10.18 -19.76
C GLN A 510 9.06 -10.74 -19.12
N ALA A 511 9.29 -10.51 -17.82
CA ALA A 511 10.45 -11.07 -17.11
C ALA A 511 10.46 -12.61 -17.13
N MET A 512 9.30 -13.25 -17.00
CA MET A 512 9.18 -14.72 -17.10
C MET A 512 9.38 -15.23 -18.52
N ARG A 513 9.03 -14.45 -19.57
CA ARG A 513 9.37 -14.81 -20.96
C ARG A 513 10.88 -14.80 -21.18
N ILE A 514 11.59 -13.84 -20.59
CA ILE A 514 13.06 -13.75 -20.63
C ILE A 514 13.68 -14.95 -19.93
N GLU A 515 13.23 -15.27 -18.72
CA GLU A 515 13.66 -16.46 -18.00
C GLU A 515 13.39 -17.75 -18.78
N ASN A 516 12.18 -17.93 -19.32
CA ASN A 516 11.85 -19.11 -20.11
C ASN A 516 12.78 -19.24 -21.32
N SER A 517 13.08 -18.13 -22.00
CA SER A 517 14.05 -18.12 -23.09
C SER A 517 15.45 -18.58 -22.65
N LEU A 518 15.92 -18.12 -21.49
CA LEU A 518 17.20 -18.56 -20.91
C LEU A 518 17.18 -20.05 -20.55
N LYS A 519 16.12 -20.54 -19.90
CA LYS A 519 15.95 -21.94 -19.52
C LYS A 519 15.89 -22.88 -20.72
N THR A 520 15.17 -22.49 -21.78
CA THR A 520 15.04 -23.32 -22.99
C THR A 520 16.34 -23.39 -23.80
N ASN A 521 17.06 -22.27 -23.94
CA ASN A 521 18.20 -22.18 -24.85
C ASN A 521 19.57 -22.27 -24.15
N GLY A 522 19.59 -22.29 -22.81
CA GLY A 522 20.81 -22.17 -21.99
C GLY A 522 21.51 -20.82 -22.09
N SER A 523 21.05 -19.93 -22.99
CA SER A 523 21.66 -18.63 -23.26
C SER A 523 20.67 -17.63 -23.86
N LEU A 524 21.02 -16.35 -23.83
CA LEU A 524 20.28 -15.25 -24.44
C LEU A 524 21.25 -14.27 -25.10
N ARG A 525 21.10 -14.06 -26.40
CA ARG A 525 21.86 -13.06 -27.18
C ARG A 525 21.06 -11.78 -27.26
N LEU A 526 21.63 -10.67 -26.83
CA LEU A 526 21.00 -9.35 -26.80
C LEU A 526 21.81 -8.37 -27.63
N LYS A 527 21.12 -7.52 -28.41
CA LYS A 527 21.73 -6.46 -29.21
C LYS A 527 21.16 -5.11 -28.80
N ASN A 528 22.07 -4.16 -28.58
CA ASN A 528 21.76 -2.76 -28.30
C ASN A 528 22.67 -1.84 -29.13
N LYS A 529 22.77 -0.56 -28.75
CA LYS A 529 23.63 0.43 -29.41
C LYS A 529 25.13 0.18 -29.19
N ASP A 530 25.48 -0.50 -28.11
CA ASP A 530 26.86 -0.76 -27.69
C ASP A 530 27.42 -2.05 -28.33
N GLY A 531 26.55 -2.90 -28.87
CA GLY A 531 26.93 -4.11 -29.59
C GLY A 531 26.00 -5.28 -29.31
N GLU A 532 26.52 -6.49 -29.50
CA GLU A 532 25.83 -7.73 -29.19
C GLU A 532 26.55 -8.46 -28.05
N LYS A 533 25.78 -8.96 -27.06
CA LYS A 533 26.30 -9.69 -25.90
C LYS A 533 25.47 -10.95 -25.65
N THR A 534 26.16 -12.04 -25.32
CA THR A 534 25.54 -13.31 -24.95
C THR A 534 25.58 -13.49 -23.44
N ILE A 535 24.44 -13.81 -22.83
CA ILE A 535 24.31 -14.18 -21.42
C ILE A 535 24.03 -15.68 -21.35
N LEU A 536 24.79 -16.40 -20.54
CA LEU A 536 24.60 -17.84 -20.31
C LEU A 536 23.78 -18.07 -19.04
N LEU A 537 22.98 -19.12 -18.96
CA LEU A 537 22.29 -19.47 -17.73
C LEU A 537 23.26 -20.07 -16.72
N ASP A 538 24.13 -21.00 -17.14
CA ASP A 538 25.20 -21.61 -16.34
C ASP A 538 24.78 -22.04 -14.92
N ASN A 539 23.61 -22.69 -14.80
CA ASN A 539 23.01 -23.12 -13.52
C ASN A 539 22.74 -21.99 -12.51
N ARG A 540 22.81 -20.72 -12.92
CA ARG A 540 22.47 -19.57 -12.08
C ARG A 540 20.96 -19.48 -11.85
N ASN A 541 20.60 -18.96 -10.69
CA ASN A 541 19.21 -18.67 -10.35
C ASN A 541 18.73 -17.44 -11.13
N VAL A 542 17.45 -17.40 -11.51
CA VAL A 542 16.87 -16.21 -12.13
C VAL A 542 15.98 -15.48 -11.13
N ARG A 543 16.26 -14.19 -10.92
CA ARG A 543 15.50 -13.27 -10.07
C ARG A 543 14.78 -12.26 -10.97
N ARG A 544 13.48 -12.10 -10.75
CA ARG A 544 12.61 -11.24 -11.56
C ARG A 544 12.21 -10.02 -10.75
N ILE A 545 12.50 -8.83 -11.25
CA ILE A 545 12.20 -7.57 -10.58
C ILE A 545 11.36 -6.74 -11.54
N SER A 546 10.07 -6.62 -11.23
CA SER A 546 9.26 -5.60 -11.88
C SER A 546 9.58 -4.24 -11.29
N VAL A 547 9.72 -3.23 -12.14
CA VAL A 547 10.13 -1.90 -11.73
C VAL A 547 9.09 -0.87 -12.14
N SER A 548 8.54 -0.13 -11.17
CA SER A 548 7.69 1.03 -11.44
C SER A 548 8.47 2.35 -11.32
N LEU A 549 8.02 3.39 -12.00
CA LEU A 549 8.53 4.75 -11.73
C LEU A 549 8.10 5.23 -10.34
N PRO A 550 6.79 5.30 -10.01
CA PRO A 550 6.34 5.68 -8.66
C PRO A 550 6.31 4.48 -7.70
N ASP A 551 6.20 4.77 -6.41
CA ASP A 551 5.89 3.77 -5.38
C ASP A 551 4.45 3.25 -5.54
N PHE A 552 4.24 1.97 -5.23
CA PHE A 552 2.91 1.31 -5.14
C PHE A 552 2.57 0.93 -3.67
N GLY A 553 3.32 1.48 -2.71
CA GLY A 553 3.10 1.26 -1.29
C GLY A 553 3.17 -0.22 -0.91
N ALA A 554 2.16 -0.69 -0.18
CA ALA A 554 2.11 -2.07 0.31
C ALA A 554 2.12 -3.15 -0.78
N LEU A 555 1.81 -2.82 -2.04
CA LEU A 555 1.84 -3.80 -3.12
C LEU A 555 3.27 -4.17 -3.56
N GLN A 556 4.28 -3.42 -3.10
CA GLN A 556 5.70 -3.71 -3.29
C GLN A 556 6.29 -4.57 -2.17
N ASP A 557 5.48 -4.96 -1.19
CA ASP A 557 5.84 -5.97 -0.22
C ASP A 557 6.00 -7.35 -0.87
N LYS A 558 7.01 -8.09 -0.45
CA LYS A 558 7.34 -9.41 -1.00
C LYS A 558 6.19 -10.41 -0.87
N THR A 559 5.57 -10.47 0.31
CA THR A 559 4.49 -11.42 0.60
C THR A 559 3.23 -11.02 -0.14
N VAL A 560 2.89 -9.73 -0.16
CA VAL A 560 1.74 -9.22 -0.92
C VAL A 560 1.89 -9.52 -2.41
N LEU A 561 3.04 -9.20 -3.00
CA LEU A 561 3.31 -9.48 -4.41
C LEU A 561 3.20 -10.97 -4.72
N GLN A 562 3.79 -11.82 -3.87
CA GLN A 562 3.77 -13.26 -4.07
C GLN A 562 2.33 -13.80 -4.09
N ARG A 563 1.48 -13.37 -3.15
CA ARG A 563 0.06 -13.77 -3.13
C ARG A 563 -0.70 -13.19 -4.32
N LEU A 564 -0.47 -11.93 -4.67
CA LEU A 564 -1.06 -11.29 -5.84
C LEU A 564 -0.79 -12.10 -7.12
N LEU A 565 0.48 -12.43 -7.40
CA LEU A 565 0.86 -13.20 -8.58
C LEU A 565 0.34 -14.63 -8.53
N THR A 566 0.37 -15.27 -7.36
CA THR A 566 -0.16 -16.63 -7.17
C THR A 566 -1.65 -16.69 -7.48
N ILE A 567 -2.44 -15.83 -6.85
CA ILE A 567 -3.90 -15.73 -7.07
C ILE A 567 -4.19 -15.35 -8.52
N ALA A 568 -3.47 -14.38 -9.08
CA ALA A 568 -3.64 -13.99 -10.48
C ALA A 568 -3.38 -15.15 -11.45
N ALA A 569 -2.48 -16.10 -11.13
CA ALA A 569 -2.17 -17.24 -11.98
C ALA A 569 -3.13 -18.43 -11.81
N VAL A 570 -3.78 -18.57 -10.65
CA VAL A 570 -4.68 -19.72 -10.36
C VAL A 570 -6.16 -19.38 -10.45
N SER A 571 -6.51 -18.09 -10.39
CA SER A 571 -7.89 -17.59 -10.38
C SER A 571 -8.17 -16.67 -11.57
N SER A 572 -9.45 -16.40 -11.83
CA SER A 572 -9.89 -15.49 -12.89
C SER A 572 -10.97 -14.54 -12.37
N PHE A 573 -10.80 -13.25 -12.65
CA PHE A 573 -11.76 -12.21 -12.28
C PHE A 573 -12.76 -11.97 -13.41
N LYS A 574 -14.03 -11.84 -13.03
CA LYS A 574 -15.14 -11.49 -13.91
C LYS A 574 -15.99 -10.42 -13.27
N HIS A 575 -16.54 -9.54 -14.09
CA HIS A 575 -17.52 -8.55 -13.67
C HIS A 575 -18.91 -8.95 -14.18
N GLN A 576 -19.97 -8.64 -13.42
CA GLN A 576 -21.34 -8.95 -13.81
C GLN A 576 -21.80 -8.09 -15.00
N ASP A 577 -21.42 -6.81 -14.99
CA ASP A 577 -21.59 -5.93 -16.15
C ASP A 577 -20.58 -6.25 -17.26
N SER A 578 -21.08 -6.40 -18.49
CA SER A 578 -20.29 -6.80 -19.66
C SER A 578 -19.34 -5.73 -20.18
N ALA A 579 -19.64 -4.44 -19.98
CA ALA A 579 -18.78 -3.36 -20.42
C ALA A 579 -17.57 -3.23 -19.48
N GLU A 580 -17.81 -3.33 -18.17
CA GLU A 580 -16.75 -3.39 -17.15
C GLU A 580 -15.92 -4.67 -17.29
N ASP A 581 -16.55 -5.82 -17.56
CA ASP A 581 -15.82 -7.09 -17.72
C ASP A 581 -14.84 -7.06 -18.91
N LYS A 582 -15.20 -6.37 -20.00
CA LYS A 582 -14.29 -6.19 -21.16
C LYS A 582 -13.02 -5.45 -20.78
N LYS A 583 -13.05 -4.55 -19.80
CA LYS A 583 -11.85 -3.83 -19.34
C LYS A 583 -10.85 -4.77 -18.64
N LEU A 584 -11.33 -5.88 -18.08
CA LEU A 584 -10.50 -6.90 -17.41
C LEU A 584 -9.82 -7.89 -18.38
N ASN A 585 -9.99 -7.73 -19.71
CA ASN A 585 -9.36 -8.61 -20.70
C ASN A 585 -7.83 -8.64 -20.60
N LYS A 586 -7.19 -7.50 -20.31
CA LYS A 586 -5.74 -7.44 -20.14
C LYS A 586 -5.28 -8.22 -18.91
N TRP A 587 -5.99 -8.08 -17.79
CA TRP A 587 -5.72 -8.85 -16.59
C TRP A 587 -5.74 -10.34 -16.90
N ARG A 588 -6.85 -10.85 -17.50
CA ARG A 588 -6.99 -12.26 -17.86
C ARG A 588 -5.90 -12.74 -18.80
N LYS A 589 -5.56 -11.95 -19.83
CA LYS A 589 -4.47 -12.27 -20.76
C LYS A 589 -3.13 -12.43 -20.05
N HIS A 590 -2.76 -11.50 -19.16
CA HIS A 590 -1.50 -11.57 -18.44
C HIS A 590 -1.49 -12.68 -17.38
N SER A 591 -2.60 -12.86 -16.66
CA SER A 591 -2.82 -13.98 -15.74
C SER A 591 -2.63 -15.34 -16.38
N GLU A 592 -3.23 -15.57 -17.54
CA GLU A 592 -3.10 -16.82 -18.30
C GLU A 592 -1.66 -17.02 -18.79
N GLY A 593 -1.03 -15.96 -19.29
CA GLY A 593 0.38 -15.99 -19.68
C GLY A 593 1.32 -16.33 -18.51
N LEU A 594 1.08 -15.73 -17.34
CA LEU A 594 1.81 -16.01 -16.10
C LEU A 594 1.60 -17.46 -15.64
N LYS A 595 0.37 -17.96 -15.67
CA LYS A 595 0.06 -19.36 -15.34
C LYS A 595 0.86 -20.32 -16.22
N ASN A 596 0.82 -20.12 -17.54
CA ASN A 596 1.50 -20.99 -18.49
C ASN A 596 3.01 -20.97 -18.26
N LEU A 597 3.62 -19.79 -18.13
CA LEU A 597 5.06 -19.68 -17.86
C LEU A 597 5.44 -20.20 -16.48
N ALA A 598 4.59 -20.05 -15.47
CA ALA A 598 4.84 -20.59 -14.14
C ALA A 598 4.87 -22.13 -14.16
N VAL A 599 3.99 -22.78 -14.94
CA VAL A 599 4.07 -24.23 -15.18
C VAL A 599 5.35 -24.59 -15.93
N THR A 600 5.64 -23.93 -17.06
CA THR A 600 6.82 -24.24 -17.90
C THR A 600 8.14 -24.01 -17.18
N ASN A 601 8.25 -22.95 -16.37
CA ASN A 601 9.45 -22.63 -15.61
C ASN A 601 9.58 -23.46 -14.31
N GLY A 602 8.58 -24.29 -13.99
CA GLY A 602 8.53 -25.15 -12.81
C GLY A 602 8.24 -24.41 -11.51
N GLU A 603 7.57 -23.27 -11.52
CA GLU A 603 7.21 -22.52 -10.31
C GLU A 603 6.21 -23.27 -9.42
N PHE A 604 5.30 -24.02 -10.04
CA PHE A 604 4.31 -24.85 -9.34
C PHE A 604 4.84 -26.26 -9.09
N GLY A 605 4.67 -26.76 -7.87
CA GLY A 605 5.06 -28.12 -7.48
C GLY A 605 5.06 -28.31 -5.96
N GLU A 606 5.10 -29.56 -5.53
CA GLU A 606 5.16 -29.91 -4.11
C GLU A 606 6.42 -29.32 -3.45
N GLY A 607 6.26 -28.72 -2.27
CA GLY A 607 7.34 -28.04 -1.54
C GLY A 607 7.84 -26.73 -2.17
N ARG A 608 7.24 -26.24 -3.26
CA ARG A 608 7.61 -24.97 -3.88
C ARG A 608 6.71 -23.83 -3.40
N VAL A 609 7.29 -22.64 -3.29
CA VAL A 609 6.53 -21.41 -3.06
C VAL A 609 6.49 -20.62 -4.38
N PRO A 610 5.35 -20.56 -5.08
CA PRO A 610 5.26 -19.90 -6.38
C PRO A 610 5.73 -18.44 -6.32
N PHE A 611 6.42 -17.98 -7.36
CA PHE A 611 6.93 -16.61 -7.47
C PHE A 611 7.87 -16.19 -6.33
N HIS A 612 8.55 -17.15 -5.66
CA HIS A 612 9.49 -16.84 -4.59
C HIS A 612 10.60 -15.89 -5.07
N ASN A 613 11.16 -16.13 -6.26
CA ASN A 613 12.25 -15.32 -6.84
C ASN A 613 11.79 -14.02 -7.52
N SER A 614 10.61 -13.51 -7.17
CA SER A 614 10.03 -12.30 -7.76
C SER A 614 9.96 -11.14 -6.75
N LEU A 615 10.27 -9.94 -7.20
CA LEU A 615 10.14 -8.67 -6.49
C LEU A 615 9.43 -7.62 -7.35
N PHE A 616 8.82 -6.65 -6.68
CA PHE A 616 8.24 -5.47 -7.30
C PHE A 616 8.78 -4.26 -6.55
N MET A 617 9.52 -3.40 -7.24
CA MET A 617 10.19 -2.26 -6.63
C MET A 617 9.95 -1.01 -7.46
N SER A 618 10.01 0.17 -6.83
CA SER A 618 10.05 1.43 -7.55
C SER A 618 11.49 1.84 -7.86
N ILE A 619 11.67 2.74 -8.83
CA ILE A 619 12.98 3.39 -9.07
C ILE A 619 13.50 4.03 -7.77
N PRO A 620 12.73 4.84 -7.01
CA PRO A 620 13.18 5.36 -5.71
C PRO A 620 13.67 4.30 -4.71
N GLN A 621 13.02 3.13 -4.64
CA GLN A 621 13.45 2.03 -3.76
C GLN A 621 14.77 1.42 -4.23
N ILE A 622 14.94 1.21 -5.54
CA ILE A 622 16.21 0.68 -6.08
C ILE A 622 17.34 1.69 -5.87
N MET A 623 17.08 2.99 -6.09
CA MET A 623 18.03 4.07 -5.83
C MET A 623 18.47 4.12 -4.36
N MET A 624 17.55 3.88 -3.41
CA MET A 624 17.89 3.76 -2.00
C MET A 624 18.86 2.61 -1.74
N VAL A 625 18.63 1.44 -2.32
CA VAL A 625 19.54 0.30 -2.14
C VAL A 625 20.91 0.59 -2.78
N LEU A 626 20.93 1.16 -4.00
CA LEU A 626 22.17 1.55 -4.68
C LEU A 626 22.99 2.57 -3.88
N GLU A 627 22.34 3.61 -3.32
CA GLU A 627 23.03 4.62 -2.51
C GLU A 627 23.67 4.01 -1.25
N ASN A 628 23.00 3.05 -0.63
CA ASN A 628 23.42 2.42 0.63
C ASN A 628 24.19 1.10 0.43
N SER A 629 24.69 0.84 -0.77
CA SER A 629 25.56 -0.31 -1.07
C SER A 629 26.97 0.18 -1.37
N ASP A 630 27.99 -0.38 -0.74
CA ASP A 630 29.38 0.03 -1.00
C ASP A 630 29.93 -0.60 -2.29
N THR A 631 29.53 -1.83 -2.59
CA THR A 631 29.95 -2.57 -3.79
C THR A 631 28.76 -3.13 -4.59
N PRO A 632 28.96 -3.51 -5.88
CA PRO A 632 27.96 -4.27 -6.64
C PRO A 632 27.45 -5.53 -5.92
N ASN A 633 28.34 -6.23 -5.22
CA ASN A 633 27.97 -7.43 -4.47
C ASN A 633 27.05 -7.10 -3.29
N ASP A 634 27.31 -6.00 -2.58
CA ASP A 634 26.46 -5.56 -1.47
C ASP A 634 25.06 -5.20 -1.96
N PHE A 635 24.94 -4.53 -3.11
CA PHE A 635 23.64 -4.25 -3.73
C PHE A 635 22.82 -5.53 -3.94
N PHE A 636 23.40 -6.56 -4.57
CA PHE A 636 22.69 -7.81 -4.81
C PHE A 636 22.41 -8.59 -3.52
N LYS A 637 23.28 -8.52 -2.50
CA LYS A 637 22.97 -9.06 -1.16
C LYS A 637 21.75 -8.38 -0.55
N HIS A 638 21.62 -7.05 -0.67
CA HIS A 638 20.43 -6.33 -0.21
C HIS A 638 19.19 -6.71 -1.02
N ILE A 639 19.27 -6.79 -2.35
CA ILE A 639 18.15 -7.25 -3.19
C ILE A 639 17.69 -8.67 -2.80
N LYS A 640 18.64 -9.61 -2.67
CA LYS A 640 18.36 -11.00 -2.28
C LYS A 640 17.69 -11.09 -0.91
N SER A 641 17.96 -10.16 -0.02
CA SER A 641 17.35 -10.16 1.30
C SER A 641 15.86 -9.85 1.34
N PHE A 642 15.38 -8.97 0.45
CA PHE A 642 13.94 -8.72 0.35
C PHE A 642 13.15 -9.95 -0.10
N ILE A 643 13.84 -10.96 -0.66
CA ILE A 643 13.24 -12.24 -1.03
C ILE A 643 13.08 -13.16 0.19
N GLY A 644 14.09 -13.18 1.06
CA GLY A 644 14.19 -14.13 2.17
C GLY A 644 13.72 -13.60 3.53
N VAL A 645 13.68 -12.28 3.73
CA VAL A 645 13.40 -11.65 5.03
C VAL A 645 12.31 -10.60 4.86
N THR A 646 11.30 -10.66 5.72
CA THR A 646 10.26 -9.64 5.86
C THR A 646 9.90 -9.45 7.32
N THR A 647 9.72 -8.20 7.74
CA THR A 647 9.11 -7.82 9.03
C THR A 647 7.60 -7.67 8.92
N GLY A 648 7.05 -7.90 7.73
CA GLY A 648 5.63 -7.79 7.43
C GLY A 648 5.12 -6.36 7.37
N SER A 649 5.99 -5.35 7.50
CA SER A 649 5.64 -3.90 7.58
C SER A 649 4.85 -3.39 6.38
N ARG A 650 4.90 -4.13 5.26
CA ARG A 650 4.40 -3.75 3.95
C ARG A 650 4.91 -2.39 3.48
N ASP A 651 6.14 -2.07 3.86
CA ASP A 651 6.85 -0.87 3.41
C ASP A 651 8.32 -1.20 3.16
N THR A 652 8.73 -1.22 1.89
CA THR A 652 10.08 -1.60 1.47
C THR A 652 11.17 -0.73 2.11
N TYR A 653 10.88 0.54 2.38
CA TYR A 653 11.84 1.45 3.03
C TYR A 653 12.08 1.04 4.48
N THR A 654 11.02 0.67 5.21
CA THR A 654 11.07 0.17 6.58
C THR A 654 11.79 -1.17 6.66
N GLU A 655 11.46 -2.12 5.77
CA GLU A 655 12.17 -3.39 5.65
C GLU A 655 13.69 -3.18 5.50
N PHE A 656 14.07 -2.22 4.64
CA PHE A 656 15.48 -1.91 4.42
C PHE A 656 16.17 -1.30 5.64
N VAL A 657 15.54 -0.32 6.31
CA VAL A 657 16.10 0.31 7.52
C VAL A 657 16.25 -0.70 8.66
N ASN A 658 15.25 -1.57 8.84
CA ASN A 658 15.30 -2.65 9.85
C ASN A 658 16.48 -3.58 9.56
N ARG A 659 16.70 -3.94 8.29
CA ARG A 659 17.85 -4.74 7.87
C ARG A 659 19.18 -4.04 8.14
N LEU A 660 19.33 -2.77 7.76
CA LEU A 660 20.58 -2.04 8.02
C LEU A 660 20.89 -2.02 9.52
N THR A 661 19.88 -1.74 10.35
CA THR A 661 19.99 -1.77 11.81
C THR A 661 20.40 -3.15 12.33
N PHE A 662 19.86 -4.22 11.77
CA PHE A 662 20.24 -5.59 12.12
C PHE A 662 21.70 -5.88 11.76
N LEU A 663 22.12 -5.54 10.54
CA LEU A 663 23.51 -5.73 10.08
C LEU A 663 24.51 -4.95 10.95
N ASP A 664 24.18 -3.72 11.32
CA ASP A 664 25.04 -2.90 12.19
C ASP A 664 25.17 -3.52 13.60
N ARG A 665 24.09 -4.09 14.15
CA ARG A 665 24.13 -4.82 15.42
C ARG A 665 25.00 -6.07 15.33
N CYS A 666 24.87 -6.84 14.24
CA CYS A 666 25.70 -8.03 14.03
C CYS A 666 27.18 -7.66 13.91
N LYS A 667 27.52 -6.62 13.14
CA LYS A 667 28.88 -6.08 13.05
C LYS A 667 29.42 -5.66 14.41
N ALA A 668 28.62 -4.95 15.21
CA ALA A 668 29.01 -4.53 16.56
C ALA A 668 29.25 -5.71 17.52
N GLN A 669 28.64 -6.87 17.25
CA GLN A 669 28.81 -8.11 18.01
C GLN A 669 29.89 -9.05 17.42
N GLY A 670 30.57 -8.65 16.34
CA GLY A 670 31.57 -9.47 15.66
C GLY A 670 30.99 -10.66 14.90
N LEU A 671 29.68 -10.65 14.61
CA LEU A 671 29.01 -11.67 13.82
C LEU A 671 29.17 -11.39 12.32
N VAL A 672 29.52 -12.42 11.55
CA VAL A 672 29.56 -12.37 10.09
C VAL A 672 28.16 -12.73 9.57
N VAL A 673 27.55 -11.84 8.78
CA VAL A 673 26.20 -11.98 8.21
C VAL A 673 26.22 -11.94 6.70
#